data_AF-A0A5N6NA86-F1
#
_entry.id   AF-A0A5N6NA86-F1
#
_cell.length_a   1.000
_cell.length_b   1.000
_cell.length_c   1.000
_cell.angle_alpha   90.00
_cell.angle_beta   90.00
_cell.angle_gamma   90.00
#
_symmetry.space_group_name_H-M   'P 1'
#
loop_
_entity.id
_entity.type
_entity.pdbx_description
1 polymer ?
#
loop_
_entity_poly.entity_id
_entity_poly.type
_entity_poly.pdbx_seq_one_letter_code
_entity_poly.pdbx_strand_id
1 'polypeptide(L)'
;MIMKPHAVCIPYPAQGHINPMLKLAKILHSKGFHITFVNTEFNHRRLLKSQGSHTLEPCSTFQFETIPDGLEPPENQDATQDIPSLCKSTSETCLEPFKALLSKLNDNKTTPPVSCIVSDGVMSFTLDAAHELGIPDVLFWTTSACGFLAYAHYTTLWQNGFIPLKDSGDLTNGYLNTIVDCIPSMKGMCLKDMPSFLRTTDPDDIMLNFVVREVARAKKASAIILNTFEDLEQDVLTELSSMYPSVFTIGPLHAIANTMVQKDLRLLGSSLWKEDTDCMQWLDSKEANSVVYVNFGSITVMTPHQLVEFSWGLANSNQTFLWVIRPDLVSGDFGMLPPEFLEATRERGLLTSWCPQEKVLNHPSVGGFLTHSGWNSTIESISSGVPMICWPFFAEQQTNCWYSCNQWGIGMEIDSDVSRKQVEELVRSLMVEDKGKEMRKMTMIWKKKVESSSSLMNIDKLINQVLLKGSSSNAHTSPKKLRSIKMIMKPHAVCIPYPAQGHINPMLKLAKILHSKGFHITFVNTEFNHRRLLKSQGSNTLEPCSSFQFETIPDGLEPSENQDATQDIPSLCKSTSETCLEPFKALLSKLNDDKTTPPVSCIVSDGVMSFTLDAAHELGVPEALFWTTSACGLLAYAHYTTLWQNGSIPLKDSGDLTNGYLDTIVDCIPAMKGVCLKDMPSFLRTTDPDDIMLNFLIRETDGAKKASAIILNTFQDLEHDVLNELSSIYPSVYSIGPLHAIATRMVENDTHLLGSSLWKEDKDCMHWLDSKEANSVVYVNFGSITVMTPHQLVEFSWGLANSNQTFLWVIRPDLVSGDSSMLPSEFLEATRERGLLTSWCPQEKVLNHPSIGGFLTHSGWNSTIESISSGVPMICWPFFAEQQTNCWYSCNQWGIGMEIDSDVSRKQVEELVRSLMVEDKGKEMRKMAMVWKKKAESSSSLMNIDKLINQVLLKGSCHLKN
;
A
#
# COMPACT_ATOMS: atom_id res chain seq x y z
N MET A 1 -25.01 8.17 -24.43
CA MET A 1 -23.91 7.59 -23.62
C MET A 1 -23.29 6.48 -24.44
N ILE A 2 -21.97 6.47 -24.61
CA ILE A 2 -21.26 5.34 -25.22
C ILE A 2 -21.10 4.31 -24.09
N MET A 3 -21.67 3.11 -24.24
CA MET A 3 -21.50 2.05 -23.23
C MET A 3 -20.07 1.50 -23.27
N LYS A 4 -19.42 1.37 -22.12
CA LYS A 4 -18.10 0.72 -22.00
C LYS A 4 -18.24 -0.79 -22.26
N PRO A 5 -17.27 -1.45 -22.93
CA PRO A 5 -17.23 -2.92 -23.00
C PRO A 5 -17.02 -3.49 -21.59
N HIS A 6 -17.63 -4.64 -21.28
CA HIS A 6 -17.56 -5.30 -19.99
C HIS A 6 -16.86 -6.66 -20.11
N ALA A 7 -15.70 -6.79 -19.47
CA ALA A 7 -14.94 -8.02 -19.36
C ALA A 7 -15.15 -8.70 -18.00
N VAL A 8 -15.54 -9.98 -18.02
CA VAL A 8 -15.56 -10.85 -16.83
C VAL A 8 -14.27 -11.64 -16.80
N CYS A 9 -13.43 -11.43 -15.77
CA CYS A 9 -12.13 -12.06 -15.59
C CYS A 9 -12.22 -13.15 -14.51
N ILE A 10 -11.87 -14.40 -14.81
CA ILE A 10 -11.97 -15.53 -13.87
C ILE A 10 -10.68 -16.36 -13.82
N PRO A 11 -9.84 -16.22 -12.78
CA PRO A 11 -8.65 -17.04 -12.57
C PRO A 11 -8.97 -18.44 -12.07
N TYR A 12 -8.04 -19.39 -12.23
CA TYR A 12 -8.04 -20.61 -11.42
C TYR A 12 -7.75 -20.27 -9.95
N PRO A 13 -8.37 -20.95 -8.96
CA PRO A 13 -8.24 -20.65 -7.53
C PRO A 13 -6.87 -20.96 -6.89
N ALA A 14 -5.78 -20.48 -7.48
CA ALA A 14 -4.43 -20.52 -6.90
C ALA A 14 -3.71 -19.18 -7.10
N GLN A 15 -2.84 -18.79 -6.15
CA GLN A 15 -2.16 -17.48 -6.19
C GLN A 15 -1.36 -17.24 -7.47
N GLY A 16 -0.67 -18.27 -7.98
CA GLY A 16 0.04 -18.22 -9.25
C GLY A 16 -0.85 -17.92 -10.47
N HIS A 17 -2.17 -18.07 -10.35
CA HIS A 17 -3.13 -17.78 -11.41
C HIS A 17 -3.86 -16.45 -11.17
N ILE A 18 -4.23 -16.18 -9.92
CA ILE A 18 -4.89 -14.93 -9.51
C ILE A 18 -3.98 -13.73 -9.76
N ASN A 19 -2.70 -13.81 -9.41
CA ASN A 19 -1.74 -12.72 -9.55
C ASN A 19 -1.65 -12.17 -10.98
N PRO A 20 -1.31 -12.98 -12.00
CA PRO A 20 -1.23 -12.49 -13.37
C PRO A 20 -2.60 -12.12 -13.96
N MET A 21 -3.68 -12.85 -13.62
CA MET A 21 -5.02 -12.52 -14.12
C MET A 21 -5.48 -11.15 -13.61
N LEU A 22 -5.21 -10.83 -12.35
CA LEU A 22 -5.53 -9.53 -11.79
C LEU A 22 -4.71 -8.43 -12.48
N LYS A 23 -3.43 -8.64 -12.76
CA LYS A 23 -2.62 -7.69 -13.55
C LYS A 23 -3.22 -7.43 -14.94
N LEU A 24 -3.65 -8.48 -15.63
CA LEU A 24 -4.32 -8.34 -16.93
C LEU A 24 -5.64 -7.60 -16.82
N ALA A 25 -6.49 -7.93 -15.84
CA ALA A 25 -7.75 -7.26 -15.60
C ALA A 25 -7.57 -5.75 -15.37
N LYS A 26 -6.53 -5.36 -14.62
CA LYS A 26 -6.17 -3.96 -14.41
C LYS A 26 -5.70 -3.27 -15.70
N ILE A 27 -4.97 -3.97 -16.57
CA ILE A 27 -4.55 -3.44 -17.86
C ILE A 27 -5.78 -3.22 -18.77
N LEU A 28 -6.72 -4.17 -18.81
CA LEU A 28 -7.96 -4.04 -19.57
C LEU A 28 -8.82 -2.87 -19.06
N HIS A 29 -8.93 -2.69 -17.74
CA HIS A 29 -9.59 -1.53 -17.16
C HIS A 29 -8.95 -0.22 -17.62
N SER A 30 -7.61 -0.16 -17.61
CA SER A 30 -6.84 1.00 -18.08
C SER A 30 -7.05 1.28 -19.57
N LYS A 31 -7.50 0.27 -20.33
CA LYS A 31 -7.90 0.37 -21.75
C LYS A 31 -9.41 0.65 -21.95
N GLY A 32 -10.13 0.96 -20.87
CA GLY A 32 -11.52 1.45 -20.92
C GLY A 32 -12.61 0.41 -20.67
N PHE A 33 -12.25 -0.81 -20.28
CA PHE A 33 -13.23 -1.86 -19.95
C PHE A 33 -13.85 -1.63 -18.56
N HIS A 34 -15.13 -1.98 -18.42
CA HIS A 34 -15.73 -2.34 -17.14
C HIS A 34 -15.28 -3.76 -16.79
N ILE A 35 -14.80 -3.99 -15.57
CA ILE A 35 -14.25 -5.27 -15.14
C ILE A 35 -15.11 -5.87 -14.02
N THR A 36 -15.49 -7.14 -14.19
CA THR A 36 -15.90 -8.00 -13.08
C THR A 36 -14.83 -9.07 -12.88
N PHE A 37 -14.18 -9.08 -11.72
CA PHE A 37 -13.19 -10.09 -11.34
C PHE A 37 -13.83 -11.15 -10.44
N VAL A 38 -13.83 -12.41 -10.87
CA VAL A 38 -14.56 -13.49 -10.20
C VAL A 38 -13.62 -14.35 -9.37
N ASN A 39 -13.79 -14.35 -8.05
CA ASN A 39 -13.07 -15.25 -7.14
C ASN A 39 -13.94 -16.46 -6.79
N THR A 40 -13.30 -17.58 -6.40
CA THR A 40 -14.00 -18.60 -5.61
C THR A 40 -14.29 -18.05 -4.22
N GLU A 41 -15.40 -18.43 -3.60
CA GLU A 41 -15.75 -17.98 -2.23
C GLU A 41 -14.62 -18.24 -1.21
N PHE A 42 -13.94 -19.39 -1.30
CA PHE A 42 -12.80 -19.72 -0.43
C PHE A 42 -11.65 -18.72 -0.57
N ASN A 43 -11.11 -18.52 -1.79
CA ASN A 43 -10.03 -17.57 -2.01
C ASN A 43 -10.44 -16.10 -1.84
N HIS A 44 -11.71 -15.74 -2.04
CA HIS A 44 -12.20 -14.40 -1.73
C HIS A 44 -12.02 -14.09 -0.23
N ARG A 45 -12.33 -15.05 0.66
CA ARG A 45 -12.08 -14.91 2.11
C ARG A 45 -10.59 -14.82 2.44
N ARG A 46 -9.75 -15.63 1.79
CA ARG A 46 -8.28 -15.57 1.98
C ARG A 46 -7.68 -14.25 1.51
N LEU A 47 -8.16 -13.72 0.39
CA LEU A 47 -7.76 -12.42 -0.13
C LEU A 47 -8.13 -11.29 0.84
N LEU A 48 -9.35 -11.29 1.37
CA LEU A 48 -9.79 -10.34 2.40
C LEU A 48 -8.96 -10.41 3.69
N LYS A 49 -8.52 -11.61 4.10
CA LYS A 49 -7.70 -11.79 5.29
C LYS A 49 -6.26 -11.30 5.10
N SER A 50 -5.68 -11.59 3.94
CA SER A 50 -4.28 -11.24 3.62
C SER A 50 -4.10 -9.76 3.29
N GLN A 51 -5.05 -9.16 2.59
CA GLN A 51 -4.97 -7.78 2.09
C GLN A 51 -5.86 -6.80 2.88
N GLY A 52 -6.79 -7.29 3.71
CA GLY A 52 -7.74 -6.48 4.48
C GLY A 52 -9.10 -6.28 3.77
N SER A 53 -10.10 -5.79 4.50
CA SER A 53 -11.48 -5.66 3.97
C SER A 53 -11.65 -4.64 2.85
N HIS A 54 -10.67 -3.75 2.69
CA HIS A 54 -10.68 -2.63 1.74
C HIS A 54 -10.23 -3.04 0.32
N THR A 55 -9.59 -4.21 0.15
CA THR A 55 -9.04 -4.68 -1.14
C THR A 55 -10.11 -5.01 -2.17
N LEU A 56 -11.38 -5.12 -1.76
CA LEU A 56 -12.51 -5.50 -2.62
C LEU A 56 -13.57 -4.39 -2.73
N GLU A 57 -13.27 -3.17 -2.27
CA GLU A 57 -14.20 -2.04 -2.43
C GLU A 57 -14.38 -1.73 -3.93
N PRO A 58 -15.62 -1.78 -4.47
CA PRO A 58 -15.83 -1.65 -5.90
C PRO A 58 -15.45 -0.24 -6.38
N CYS A 59 -14.55 -0.16 -7.37
CA CYS A 59 -14.49 1.01 -8.23
C CYS A 59 -15.74 1.00 -9.12
N SER A 60 -16.30 2.16 -9.48
CA SER A 60 -17.50 2.25 -10.35
C SER A 60 -17.44 1.45 -11.66
N THR A 61 -16.24 1.01 -12.07
CA THR A 61 -16.01 0.17 -13.25
C THR A 61 -15.08 -1.03 -13.04
N PHE A 62 -14.77 -1.38 -11.78
CA PHE A 62 -14.00 -2.58 -11.43
C PHE A 62 -14.61 -3.18 -10.15
N GLN A 63 -15.23 -4.35 -10.27
CA GLN A 63 -15.92 -5.01 -9.17
C GLN A 63 -15.46 -6.46 -8.99
N PHE A 64 -15.60 -6.97 -7.76
CA PHE A 64 -15.37 -8.37 -7.46
C PHE A 64 -16.70 -9.10 -7.25
N GLU A 65 -16.80 -10.31 -7.79
CA GLU A 65 -17.93 -11.23 -7.58
C GLU A 65 -17.40 -12.61 -7.19
N THR A 66 -18.29 -13.48 -6.70
CA THR A 66 -17.90 -14.81 -6.20
C THR A 66 -18.75 -15.94 -6.74
N ILE A 67 -18.13 -17.12 -6.90
CA ILE A 67 -18.83 -18.39 -7.14
C ILE A 67 -18.30 -19.49 -6.19
N PRO A 68 -19.10 -20.51 -5.86
CA PRO A 68 -18.61 -21.68 -5.12
C PRO A 68 -17.69 -22.54 -5.99
N ASP A 69 -16.69 -23.18 -5.37
CA ASP A 69 -15.75 -24.11 -6.03
C ASP A 69 -16.12 -25.60 -5.87
N GLY A 70 -17.16 -25.90 -5.08
CA GLY A 70 -17.71 -27.24 -4.88
C GLY A 70 -16.99 -28.09 -3.82
N LEU A 71 -15.97 -27.57 -3.14
CA LEU A 71 -15.26 -28.27 -2.08
C LEU A 71 -15.67 -27.79 -0.68
N GLU A 72 -15.55 -28.67 0.31
CA GLU A 72 -15.66 -28.28 1.72
C GLU A 72 -14.40 -27.48 2.15
N PRO A 73 -14.54 -26.44 3.00
CA PRO A 73 -13.38 -25.70 3.49
C PRO A 73 -12.39 -26.59 4.27
N PRO A 74 -11.07 -26.48 4.04
CA PRO A 74 -10.06 -27.23 4.80
C PRO A 74 -10.00 -26.81 6.27
N GLU A 75 -9.50 -27.68 7.15
CA GLU A 75 -9.31 -27.40 8.59
C GLU A 75 -8.43 -26.16 8.82
N ASN A 76 -7.33 -26.04 8.08
CA ASN A 76 -6.53 -24.82 8.03
C ASN A 76 -7.07 -23.86 6.96
N GLN A 77 -7.72 -22.79 7.41
CA GLN A 77 -8.35 -21.79 6.54
C GLN A 77 -7.35 -20.96 5.70
N ASP A 78 -6.05 -21.03 6.00
CA ASP A 78 -4.99 -20.35 5.26
C ASP A 78 -4.23 -21.27 4.30
N ALA A 79 -4.47 -22.60 4.35
CA ALA A 79 -3.78 -23.57 3.50
C ALA A 79 -4.30 -23.58 2.06
N THR A 80 -3.44 -23.97 1.14
CA THR A 80 -3.85 -24.24 -0.25
C THR A 80 -4.64 -25.55 -0.34
N GLN A 81 -5.77 -25.55 -1.06
CA GLN A 81 -6.59 -26.75 -1.28
C GLN A 81 -5.84 -27.78 -2.13
N ASP A 82 -6.20 -29.06 -1.97
CA ASP A 82 -5.64 -30.16 -2.77
C ASP A 82 -5.90 -29.96 -4.27
N ILE A 83 -4.82 -29.92 -5.06
CA ILE A 83 -4.87 -29.54 -6.47
C ILE A 83 -5.69 -30.54 -7.31
N PRO A 84 -5.49 -31.86 -7.24
CA PRO A 84 -6.33 -32.82 -7.95
C PRO A 84 -7.82 -32.70 -7.63
N SER A 85 -8.18 -32.58 -6.35
CA SER A 85 -9.57 -32.41 -5.92
C SER A 85 -10.19 -31.13 -6.47
N LEU A 86 -9.44 -30.03 -6.50
CA LEU A 86 -9.88 -28.74 -7.02
C LEU A 86 -10.05 -28.75 -8.54
N CYS A 87 -9.14 -29.36 -9.29
CA CYS A 87 -9.26 -29.58 -10.73
C CYS A 87 -10.52 -30.38 -11.09
N LYS A 88 -10.80 -31.45 -10.34
CA LYS A 88 -12.02 -32.23 -10.53
C LYS A 88 -13.27 -31.40 -10.26
N SER A 89 -13.36 -30.83 -9.06
CA SER A 89 -14.54 -30.09 -8.59
C SER A 89 -14.90 -28.91 -9.49
N THR A 90 -13.92 -28.06 -9.81
CA THR A 90 -14.16 -26.88 -10.67
C THR A 90 -14.71 -27.24 -12.05
N SER A 91 -14.36 -28.41 -12.57
CA SER A 91 -14.86 -28.87 -13.86
C SER A 91 -16.25 -29.49 -13.83
N GLU A 92 -16.71 -29.93 -12.67
CA GLU A 92 -18.00 -30.59 -12.49
C GLU A 92 -19.07 -29.61 -11.96
N THR A 93 -18.69 -28.59 -11.19
CA THR A 93 -19.64 -27.81 -10.38
C THR A 93 -19.74 -26.32 -10.73
N CYS A 94 -18.73 -25.70 -11.37
CA CYS A 94 -18.68 -24.23 -11.51
C CYS A 94 -19.56 -23.65 -12.64
N LEU A 95 -19.97 -24.45 -13.63
CA LEU A 95 -20.69 -23.95 -14.82
C LEU A 95 -22.01 -23.26 -14.46
N GLU A 96 -22.89 -23.92 -13.71
CA GLU A 96 -24.22 -23.40 -13.39
C GLU A 96 -24.18 -22.15 -12.48
N PRO A 97 -23.38 -22.11 -11.40
CA PRO A 97 -23.18 -20.87 -10.64
C PRO A 97 -22.62 -19.71 -11.47
N PHE A 98 -21.72 -19.99 -12.40
CA PHE A 98 -21.15 -18.97 -13.28
C PHE A 98 -22.19 -18.41 -14.25
N LYS A 99 -23.06 -19.26 -14.84
CA LYS A 99 -24.20 -18.81 -15.67
C LYS A 99 -25.16 -17.92 -14.88
N ALA A 100 -25.47 -18.29 -13.64
CA ALA A 100 -26.32 -17.48 -12.78
C ALA A 100 -25.72 -16.08 -12.52
N LEU A 101 -24.40 -16.01 -12.29
CA LEU A 101 -23.68 -14.75 -12.16
C LEU A 101 -23.76 -13.90 -13.44
N LEU A 102 -23.53 -14.48 -14.61
CA LEU A 102 -23.62 -13.75 -15.88
C LEU A 102 -25.03 -13.20 -16.14
N SER A 103 -26.08 -13.96 -15.80
CA SER A 103 -27.48 -13.48 -15.87
C SER A 103 -27.69 -12.28 -14.94
N LYS A 104 -27.26 -12.38 -13.68
CA LYS A 104 -27.33 -11.29 -12.69
C LYS A 104 -26.66 -10.01 -13.20
N LEU A 105 -25.48 -10.13 -13.82
CA LEU A 105 -24.73 -8.99 -14.36
C LEU A 105 -25.43 -8.33 -15.55
N ASN A 106 -26.07 -9.12 -16.42
CA ASN A 106 -26.79 -8.61 -17.59
C ASN A 106 -28.14 -7.96 -17.25
N ASP A 107 -28.79 -8.39 -16.16
CA ASP A 107 -30.07 -7.82 -15.69
C ASP A 107 -29.89 -6.49 -14.93
N ASN A 108 -28.68 -6.19 -14.48
CA ASN A 108 -28.39 -5.00 -13.69
C ASN A 108 -28.30 -3.73 -14.58
N LYS A 109 -29.21 -2.78 -14.33
CA LYS A 109 -29.32 -1.52 -15.10
C LYS A 109 -28.17 -0.54 -14.88
N THR A 110 -27.32 -0.73 -13.87
CA THR A 110 -26.19 0.17 -13.57
C THR A 110 -24.86 -0.31 -14.16
N THR A 111 -24.78 -1.58 -14.59
CA THR A 111 -23.59 -2.17 -15.22
C THR A 111 -23.80 -2.39 -16.71
N PRO A 112 -22.79 -2.18 -17.58
CA PRO A 112 -22.91 -2.55 -18.98
C PRO A 112 -23.12 -4.07 -19.14
N PRO A 113 -23.85 -4.54 -20.15
CA PRO A 113 -23.96 -5.97 -20.46
C PRO A 113 -22.58 -6.58 -20.70
N VAL A 114 -22.39 -7.83 -20.26
CA VAL A 114 -21.14 -8.58 -20.45
C VAL A 114 -20.85 -8.69 -21.94
N SER A 115 -19.69 -8.21 -22.37
CA SER A 115 -19.29 -8.21 -23.79
C SER A 115 -18.19 -9.20 -24.12
N CYS A 116 -17.45 -9.69 -23.12
CA CYS A 116 -16.40 -10.69 -23.29
C CYS A 116 -16.04 -11.36 -21.96
N ILE A 117 -15.45 -12.56 -22.04
CA ILE A 117 -14.89 -13.30 -20.91
C ILE A 117 -13.37 -13.43 -21.11
N VAL A 118 -12.61 -13.30 -20.03
CA VAL A 118 -11.18 -13.62 -19.96
C VAL A 118 -11.01 -14.64 -18.85
N SER A 119 -10.80 -15.90 -19.22
CA SER A 119 -10.80 -17.02 -18.28
C SER A 119 -9.41 -17.66 -18.22
N ASP A 120 -9.05 -18.23 -17.08
CA ASP A 120 -7.85 -19.05 -16.97
C ASP A 120 -7.95 -20.27 -17.90
N GLY A 121 -6.82 -20.68 -18.50
CA GLY A 121 -6.76 -21.81 -19.44
C GLY A 121 -7.29 -23.13 -18.88
N VAL A 122 -7.26 -23.32 -17.56
CA VAL A 122 -7.80 -24.52 -16.90
C VAL A 122 -9.22 -24.35 -16.33
N MET A 123 -9.86 -23.21 -16.56
CA MET A 123 -11.26 -22.91 -16.18
C MET A 123 -12.19 -22.99 -17.40
N SER A 124 -11.93 -23.91 -18.33
CA SER A 124 -12.54 -23.88 -19.67
C SER A 124 -14.05 -24.14 -19.73
N PHE A 125 -14.73 -24.40 -18.61
CA PHE A 125 -16.20 -24.43 -18.55
C PHE A 125 -16.82 -23.09 -18.99
N THR A 126 -16.08 -21.98 -18.87
CA THR A 126 -16.51 -20.65 -19.31
C THR A 126 -16.79 -20.58 -20.80
N LEU A 127 -16.13 -21.41 -21.62
CA LEU A 127 -16.35 -21.49 -23.06
C LEU A 127 -17.80 -21.85 -23.40
N ASP A 128 -18.41 -22.74 -22.60
CA ASP A 128 -19.79 -23.17 -22.81
C ASP A 128 -20.77 -22.03 -22.45
N ALA A 129 -20.49 -21.27 -21.38
CA ALA A 129 -21.26 -20.08 -21.01
C ALA A 129 -21.12 -18.94 -22.04
N ALA A 130 -19.91 -18.72 -22.57
CA ALA A 130 -19.65 -17.72 -23.60
C ALA A 130 -20.37 -18.04 -24.91
N HIS A 131 -20.38 -19.31 -25.30
CA HIS A 131 -21.09 -19.81 -26.48
C HIS A 131 -22.61 -19.57 -26.35
N GLU A 132 -23.20 -19.81 -25.18
CA GLU A 132 -24.63 -19.54 -24.93
C GLU A 132 -24.97 -18.04 -25.03
N LEU A 133 -24.06 -17.16 -24.61
CA LEU A 133 -24.25 -15.71 -24.69
C LEU A 133 -23.83 -15.08 -26.04
N GLY A 134 -23.16 -15.84 -26.91
CA GLY A 134 -22.64 -15.33 -28.18
C GLY A 134 -21.55 -14.26 -28.05
N ILE A 135 -20.74 -14.33 -26.99
CA ILE A 135 -19.64 -13.38 -26.71
C ILE A 135 -18.27 -14.06 -26.79
N PRO A 136 -17.18 -13.32 -27.08
CA PRO A 136 -15.83 -13.90 -27.10
C PRO A 136 -15.36 -14.32 -25.69
N ASP A 137 -14.69 -15.47 -25.62
CA ASP A 137 -13.93 -15.97 -24.46
C ASP A 137 -12.46 -16.14 -24.84
N VAL A 138 -11.58 -15.48 -24.09
CA VAL A 138 -10.13 -15.50 -24.26
C VAL A 138 -9.51 -16.29 -23.12
N LEU A 139 -8.76 -17.34 -23.46
CA LEU A 139 -8.07 -18.16 -22.47
C LEU A 139 -6.69 -17.58 -22.14
N PHE A 140 -6.49 -17.23 -20.89
CA PHE A 140 -5.21 -16.85 -20.33
C PHE A 140 -4.48 -18.05 -19.73
N TRP A 141 -3.42 -18.49 -20.41
CA TRP A 141 -2.54 -19.52 -19.89
C TRP A 141 -1.42 -18.88 -19.06
N THR A 142 -1.41 -19.18 -17.77
CA THR A 142 -0.48 -18.61 -16.77
C THR A 142 0.86 -19.38 -16.69
N THR A 143 1.00 -20.44 -17.47
CA THR A 143 2.24 -21.15 -17.79
C THR A 143 3.10 -20.35 -18.79
N SER A 144 4.38 -20.72 -18.91
CA SER A 144 5.25 -20.33 -20.03
C SER A 144 4.69 -20.81 -21.36
N ALA A 145 5.13 -20.22 -22.48
CA ALA A 145 4.77 -20.73 -23.79
C ALA A 145 5.33 -22.15 -23.98
N CYS A 146 6.54 -22.42 -23.50
CA CYS A 146 7.13 -23.75 -23.58
C CYS A 146 6.37 -24.76 -22.71
N GLY A 147 5.96 -24.42 -21.49
CA GLY A 147 5.11 -25.27 -20.66
C GLY A 147 3.76 -25.57 -21.31
N PHE A 148 3.12 -24.55 -21.92
CA PHE A 148 1.86 -24.72 -22.62
C PHE A 148 2.00 -25.64 -23.84
N LEU A 149 3.06 -25.45 -24.63
CA LEU A 149 3.33 -26.30 -25.79
C LEU A 149 3.59 -27.75 -25.35
N ALA A 150 4.32 -27.97 -24.25
CA ALA A 150 4.57 -29.31 -23.73
C ALA A 150 3.26 -30.01 -23.32
N TYR A 151 2.34 -29.30 -22.65
CA TYR A 151 1.00 -29.81 -22.37
C TYR A 151 0.21 -30.12 -23.65
N ALA A 152 0.27 -29.23 -24.66
CA ALA A 152 -0.42 -29.42 -25.93
C ALA A 152 0.07 -30.68 -26.69
N HIS A 153 1.29 -31.13 -26.43
CA HIS A 153 1.85 -32.36 -26.98
C HIS A 153 1.63 -33.63 -26.15
N TYR A 154 0.89 -33.60 -25.04
CA TYR A 154 0.58 -34.82 -24.27
C TYR A 154 -0.03 -35.93 -25.13
N THR A 155 -0.95 -35.58 -26.04
CA THR A 155 -1.51 -36.56 -27.00
C THR A 155 -0.45 -37.10 -27.96
N THR A 156 0.52 -36.26 -28.37
CA THR A 156 1.64 -36.69 -29.22
C THR A 156 2.55 -37.65 -28.45
N LEU A 157 2.87 -37.34 -27.19
CA LEU A 157 3.68 -38.20 -26.31
C LEU A 157 3.00 -39.55 -26.07
N TRP A 158 1.69 -39.55 -25.87
CA TRP A 158 0.89 -40.77 -25.75
C TRP A 158 0.95 -41.62 -27.03
N GLN A 159 0.75 -41.00 -28.19
CA GLN A 159 0.78 -41.69 -29.49
C GLN A 159 2.17 -42.28 -29.81
N ASN A 160 3.23 -41.63 -29.36
CA ASN A 160 4.60 -42.12 -29.53
C ASN A 160 5.03 -43.11 -28.42
N GLY A 161 4.13 -43.47 -27.50
CA GLY A 161 4.37 -44.48 -26.47
C GLY A 161 5.25 -44.01 -25.30
N PHE A 162 5.39 -42.69 -25.09
CA PHE A 162 6.13 -42.16 -23.95
C PHE A 162 5.32 -42.23 -22.65
N ILE A 163 3.99 -42.08 -22.73
CA ILE A 163 3.08 -42.02 -21.57
C ILE A 163 1.77 -42.80 -21.83
N PRO A 164 1.10 -43.33 -20.77
CA PRO A 164 1.54 -43.37 -19.38
C PRO A 164 2.79 -44.25 -19.20
N LEU A 165 3.48 -44.12 -18.08
CA LEU A 165 4.65 -44.93 -17.74
C LEU A 165 4.26 -46.41 -17.62
N LYS A 166 5.18 -47.32 -17.93
CA LYS A 166 4.85 -48.76 -17.93
C LYS A 166 4.74 -49.32 -16.52
N ASP A 167 5.68 -48.93 -15.66
CA ASP A 167 5.69 -49.29 -14.25
C ASP A 167 6.42 -48.24 -13.42
N SER A 168 6.33 -48.35 -12.08
CA SER A 168 6.95 -47.40 -11.15
C SER A 168 8.48 -47.38 -11.22
N GLY A 169 9.10 -48.41 -11.81
CA GLY A 169 10.53 -48.46 -12.06
C GLY A 169 10.99 -47.40 -13.06
N ASP A 170 10.13 -46.97 -14.00
CA ASP A 170 10.45 -45.91 -14.98
C ASP A 170 10.81 -44.56 -14.34
N LEU A 171 10.38 -44.33 -13.09
CA LEU A 171 10.74 -43.14 -12.31
C LEU A 171 12.19 -43.16 -11.82
N THR A 172 12.84 -44.33 -11.76
CA THR A 172 14.17 -44.50 -11.12
C THR A 172 15.20 -45.21 -12.01
N ASN A 173 14.77 -45.94 -13.04
CA ASN A 173 15.63 -46.73 -13.93
C ASN A 173 16.32 -45.89 -15.03
N GLY A 174 16.11 -44.57 -15.04
CA GLY A 174 16.66 -43.66 -16.03
C GLY A 174 15.80 -43.45 -17.28
N TYR A 175 14.61 -44.07 -17.38
CA TYR A 175 13.69 -43.89 -18.52
C TYR A 175 13.30 -42.44 -18.74
N LEU A 176 13.15 -41.64 -17.67
CA LEU A 176 12.89 -40.21 -17.80
C LEU A 176 14.00 -39.42 -18.52
N ASN A 177 15.21 -39.99 -18.72
CA ASN A 177 16.25 -39.38 -19.55
C ASN A 177 16.07 -39.65 -21.06
N THR A 178 14.96 -40.27 -21.48
CA THR A 178 14.66 -40.48 -22.89
C THR A 178 14.41 -39.13 -23.58
N ILE A 179 15.13 -38.87 -24.67
CA ILE A 179 14.99 -37.65 -25.47
C ILE A 179 13.62 -37.63 -26.14
N VAL A 180 12.94 -36.49 -26.05
CA VAL A 180 11.67 -36.23 -26.74
C VAL A 180 11.97 -35.48 -28.04
N ASP A 181 12.06 -36.22 -29.14
CA ASP A 181 12.38 -35.68 -30.48
C ASP A 181 11.13 -35.37 -31.33
N CYS A 182 9.95 -35.77 -30.87
CA CYS A 182 8.69 -35.58 -31.58
C CYS A 182 8.10 -34.15 -31.46
N ILE A 183 8.76 -33.23 -30.75
CA ILE A 183 8.35 -31.82 -30.59
C ILE A 183 9.44 -30.91 -31.21
N PRO A 184 9.24 -30.41 -32.45
CA PRO A 184 10.28 -29.71 -33.21
C PRO A 184 10.92 -28.50 -32.53
N SER A 185 10.16 -27.70 -31.76
CA SER A 185 10.68 -26.51 -31.06
C SER A 185 11.35 -26.81 -29.71
N MET A 186 11.30 -28.05 -29.22
CA MET A 186 11.84 -28.48 -27.91
C MET A 186 13.03 -29.44 -28.03
N LYS A 187 13.95 -29.16 -28.96
CA LYS A 187 15.07 -30.06 -29.24
C LYS A 187 16.01 -30.20 -28.04
N GLY A 188 16.35 -31.44 -27.71
CA GLY A 188 17.30 -31.78 -26.65
C GLY A 188 16.67 -31.94 -25.26
N MET A 189 15.35 -31.77 -25.13
CA MET A 189 14.64 -32.08 -23.90
C MET A 189 14.43 -33.59 -23.74
N CYS A 190 14.48 -34.05 -22.50
CA CYS A 190 14.15 -35.40 -22.09
C CYS A 190 12.76 -35.45 -21.44
N LEU A 191 12.22 -36.65 -21.25
CA LEU A 191 10.92 -36.85 -20.61
C LEU A 191 10.86 -36.30 -19.16
N LYS A 192 12.00 -36.25 -18.45
CA LYS A 192 12.12 -35.61 -17.13
C LYS A 192 11.90 -34.09 -17.19
N ASP A 193 12.22 -33.47 -18.32
CA ASP A 193 12.13 -32.02 -18.52
C ASP A 193 10.71 -31.59 -18.94
N MET A 194 9.86 -32.57 -19.28
CA MET A 194 8.44 -32.35 -19.59
C MET A 194 7.60 -32.19 -18.31
N PRO A 195 6.40 -31.57 -18.39
CA PRO A 195 5.61 -31.29 -17.20
C PRO A 195 5.25 -32.55 -16.40
N SER A 196 5.44 -32.49 -15.08
CA SER A 196 5.43 -33.67 -14.21
C SER A 196 4.10 -34.45 -14.12
N PHE A 197 2.96 -33.88 -14.52
CA PHE A 197 1.66 -34.57 -14.50
C PHE A 197 1.59 -35.79 -15.42
N LEU A 198 2.54 -35.94 -16.34
CA LEU A 198 2.67 -37.11 -17.20
C LEU A 198 3.32 -38.32 -16.50
N ARG A 199 3.91 -38.12 -15.31
CA ARG A 199 4.70 -39.13 -14.57
C ARG A 199 3.81 -40.09 -13.78
N THR A 200 2.86 -40.72 -14.47
CA THR A 200 1.89 -41.66 -13.89
C THR A 200 1.87 -42.97 -14.67
N THR A 201 1.57 -44.07 -13.98
CA THR A 201 1.31 -45.38 -14.60
C THR A 201 -0.18 -45.61 -14.86
N ASP A 202 -1.03 -44.74 -14.34
CA ASP A 202 -2.48 -44.85 -14.44
C ASP A 202 -2.97 -44.09 -15.69
N PRO A 203 -3.54 -44.77 -16.71
CA PRO A 203 -4.14 -44.10 -17.85
C PRO A 203 -5.37 -43.25 -17.48
N ASP A 204 -6.02 -43.56 -16.36
CA ASP A 204 -7.18 -42.86 -15.83
C ASP A 204 -6.79 -41.79 -14.79
N ASP A 205 -5.49 -41.48 -14.66
CA ASP A 205 -4.99 -40.44 -13.76
C ASP A 205 -5.72 -39.10 -13.95
N ILE A 206 -6.19 -38.54 -12.83
CA ILE A 206 -7.03 -37.35 -12.82
C ILE A 206 -6.29 -36.16 -13.46
N MET A 207 -5.02 -35.94 -13.12
CA MET A 207 -4.27 -34.78 -13.58
C MET A 207 -3.87 -34.90 -15.04
N LEU A 208 -3.48 -36.09 -15.48
CA LEU A 208 -3.18 -36.36 -16.89
C LEU A 208 -4.41 -36.08 -17.78
N ASN A 209 -5.55 -36.66 -17.42
CA ASN A 209 -6.80 -36.52 -18.18
C ASN A 209 -7.36 -35.09 -18.14
N PHE A 210 -7.25 -34.42 -16.99
CA PHE A 210 -7.63 -33.02 -16.86
C PHE A 210 -6.85 -32.14 -17.85
N VAL A 211 -5.52 -32.23 -17.88
CA VAL A 211 -4.68 -31.42 -18.78
C VAL A 211 -5.02 -31.70 -20.25
N VAL A 212 -5.13 -32.98 -20.65
CA VAL A 212 -5.51 -33.38 -22.02
C VAL A 212 -6.84 -32.75 -22.43
N ARG A 213 -7.82 -32.71 -21.52
CA ARG A 213 -9.12 -32.08 -21.75
C ARG A 213 -8.97 -30.56 -21.95
N GLU A 214 -8.25 -29.87 -21.08
CA GLU A 214 -8.12 -28.40 -21.13
C GLU A 214 -7.38 -27.93 -22.40
N VAL A 215 -6.27 -28.57 -22.80
CA VAL A 215 -5.54 -28.21 -24.02
C VAL A 215 -6.34 -28.47 -25.29
N ALA A 216 -7.20 -29.50 -25.29
CA ALA A 216 -8.11 -29.78 -26.40
C ALA A 216 -9.22 -28.73 -26.49
N ARG A 217 -9.78 -28.33 -25.34
CA ARG A 217 -10.81 -27.27 -25.26
C ARG A 217 -10.27 -25.90 -25.65
N ALA A 218 -8.99 -25.62 -25.45
CA ALA A 218 -8.37 -24.35 -25.83
C ALA A 218 -8.52 -23.99 -27.33
N LYS A 219 -8.75 -24.98 -28.21
CA LYS A 219 -9.05 -24.74 -29.63
C LYS A 219 -10.38 -24.02 -29.88
N LYS A 220 -11.30 -24.02 -28.91
CA LYS A 220 -12.60 -23.33 -28.99
C LYS A 220 -12.52 -21.87 -28.55
N ALA A 221 -11.40 -21.43 -27.98
CA ALA A 221 -11.23 -20.06 -27.51
C ALA A 221 -11.21 -19.06 -28.67
N SER A 222 -11.66 -17.83 -28.41
CA SER A 222 -11.55 -16.73 -29.36
C SER A 222 -10.11 -16.28 -29.56
N ALA A 223 -9.29 -16.40 -28.51
CA ALA A 223 -7.84 -16.26 -28.55
C ALA A 223 -7.20 -16.93 -27.33
N ILE A 224 -5.91 -17.22 -27.45
CA ILE A 224 -5.02 -17.63 -26.37
C ILE A 224 -4.06 -16.48 -26.08
N ILE A 225 -3.87 -16.18 -24.80
CA ILE A 225 -2.92 -15.15 -24.36
C ILE A 225 -1.92 -15.74 -23.38
N LEU A 226 -0.66 -15.29 -23.50
CA LEU A 226 0.48 -15.80 -22.74
C LEU A 226 1.26 -14.64 -22.11
N ASN A 227 1.63 -14.77 -20.84
CA ASN A 227 2.47 -13.80 -20.12
C ASN A 227 3.96 -13.98 -20.49
N THR A 228 4.27 -13.78 -21.77
CA THR A 228 5.62 -13.86 -22.35
C THR A 228 5.79 -12.80 -23.43
N PHE A 229 6.97 -12.72 -24.04
CA PHE A 229 7.27 -11.86 -25.19
C PHE A 229 8.03 -12.64 -26.27
N GLU A 230 7.89 -12.19 -27.52
CA GLU A 230 8.36 -12.91 -28.71
C GLU A 230 9.83 -13.34 -28.62
N ASP A 231 10.72 -12.40 -28.28
CA ASP A 231 12.16 -12.64 -28.27
C ASP A 231 12.63 -13.74 -27.30
N LEU A 232 11.82 -14.09 -26.28
CA LEU A 232 12.17 -15.08 -25.26
C LEU A 232 11.88 -16.53 -25.70
N GLU A 233 10.82 -16.73 -26.49
CA GLU A 233 10.25 -18.04 -26.80
C GLU A 233 9.81 -18.17 -28.28
N GLN A 234 10.48 -17.47 -29.21
CA GLN A 234 10.08 -17.33 -30.61
C GLN A 234 9.72 -18.65 -31.33
N ASP A 235 10.57 -19.68 -31.22
CA ASP A 235 10.35 -20.96 -31.89
C ASP A 235 9.09 -21.68 -31.36
N VAL A 236 8.90 -21.61 -30.04
CA VAL A 236 7.74 -22.18 -29.35
C VAL A 236 6.46 -21.44 -29.73
N LEU A 237 6.51 -20.10 -29.75
CA LEU A 237 5.37 -19.25 -30.13
C LEU A 237 4.96 -19.45 -31.59
N THR A 238 5.94 -19.69 -32.47
CA THR A 238 5.70 -20.03 -33.89
C THR A 238 4.93 -21.35 -34.00
N GLU A 239 5.34 -22.38 -33.25
CA GLU A 239 4.66 -23.67 -33.24
C GLU A 239 3.26 -23.57 -32.65
N LEU A 240 3.10 -22.90 -31.50
CA LEU A 240 1.78 -22.64 -30.89
C LEU A 240 0.83 -21.90 -31.84
N SER A 241 1.32 -20.91 -32.58
CA SER A 241 0.53 -20.17 -33.57
C SER A 241 0.08 -21.03 -34.76
N SER A 242 0.73 -22.18 -35.00
CA SER A 242 0.29 -23.16 -35.99
C SER A 242 -0.79 -24.11 -35.47
N MET A 243 -0.84 -24.32 -34.14
CA MET A 243 -1.77 -25.23 -33.47
C MET A 243 -3.08 -24.54 -33.06
N TYR A 244 -3.02 -23.24 -32.80
CA TYR A 244 -4.13 -22.45 -32.25
C TYR A 244 -4.43 -21.22 -33.11
N PRO A 245 -5.71 -20.82 -33.23
CA PRO A 245 -6.16 -19.84 -34.22
C PRO A 245 -5.69 -18.40 -33.96
N SER A 246 -5.41 -18.02 -32.72
CA SER A 246 -4.91 -16.69 -32.36
C SER A 246 -4.16 -16.75 -31.04
N VAL A 247 -2.84 -16.54 -31.08
CA VAL A 247 -1.95 -16.52 -29.91
C VAL A 247 -1.38 -15.12 -29.75
N PHE A 248 -1.52 -14.53 -28.55
CA PHE A 248 -0.95 -13.21 -28.23
C PHE A 248 0.02 -13.29 -27.05
N THR A 249 1.20 -12.74 -27.25
CA THR A 249 2.19 -12.51 -26.20
C THR A 249 1.95 -11.15 -25.56
N ILE A 250 1.57 -11.15 -24.29
CA ILE A 250 1.12 -9.95 -23.54
C ILE A 250 2.01 -9.65 -22.33
N GLY A 251 3.11 -10.37 -22.15
CA GLY A 251 4.00 -10.25 -21.00
C GLY A 251 5.29 -9.46 -21.28
N PRO A 252 6.05 -9.09 -20.24
CA PRO A 252 5.77 -9.37 -18.84
C PRO A 252 4.68 -8.45 -18.27
N LEU A 253 3.59 -9.05 -17.78
CA LEU A 253 2.42 -8.31 -17.30
C LEU A 253 2.73 -7.45 -16.08
N HIS A 254 3.68 -7.86 -15.23
CA HIS A 254 4.12 -7.05 -14.09
C HIS A 254 4.79 -5.76 -14.56
N ALA A 255 5.67 -5.82 -15.56
CA ALA A 255 6.33 -4.63 -16.12
C ALA A 255 5.31 -3.69 -16.76
N ILE A 256 4.39 -4.25 -17.55
CA ILE A 256 3.32 -3.47 -18.21
C ILE A 256 2.37 -2.87 -17.18
N ALA A 257 1.93 -3.63 -16.18
CA ALA A 257 1.05 -3.14 -15.13
C ALA A 257 1.72 -2.00 -14.33
N ASN A 258 3.00 -2.14 -14.02
CA ASN A 258 3.81 -1.12 -13.34
C ASN A 258 3.98 0.17 -14.16
N THR A 259 3.71 0.16 -15.47
CA THR A 259 3.71 1.36 -16.32
C THR A 259 2.29 1.89 -16.62
N MET A 260 1.35 1.02 -16.97
CA MET A 260 0.05 1.40 -17.54
C MET A 260 -1.08 1.53 -16.54
N VAL A 261 -1.05 0.72 -15.49
CA VAL A 261 -2.20 0.60 -14.59
C VAL A 261 -2.26 1.84 -13.72
N GLN A 262 -3.45 2.41 -13.61
CA GLN A 262 -3.69 3.52 -12.68
C GLN A 262 -3.34 3.08 -11.26
N LYS A 263 -2.56 3.91 -10.59
CA LYS A 263 -2.66 4.23 -9.17
C LYS A 263 -3.50 3.27 -8.28
N ASP A 264 -4.82 3.49 -8.35
CA ASP A 264 -5.93 2.89 -7.60
C ASP A 264 -6.00 1.40 -7.82
N LEU A 265 -5.81 0.96 -9.06
CA LEU A 265 -5.81 -0.44 -9.40
C LEU A 265 -4.52 -1.13 -8.96
N ARG A 266 -3.39 -0.43 -8.81
CA ARG A 266 -2.16 -1.03 -8.26
C ARG A 266 -2.29 -1.40 -6.78
N LEU A 267 -3.22 -0.80 -6.03
CA LEU A 267 -3.58 -1.21 -4.67
C LEU A 267 -4.25 -2.58 -4.57
N LEU A 268 -4.93 -3.01 -5.64
CA LEU A 268 -5.62 -4.30 -5.63
C LEU A 268 -4.57 -5.41 -5.56
N GLY A 269 -4.21 -5.81 -4.34
CA GLY A 269 -3.34 -6.94 -4.09
C GLY A 269 -3.98 -8.22 -4.60
N SER A 270 -3.16 -9.18 -5.01
CA SER A 270 -3.60 -10.53 -5.39
C SER A 270 -2.96 -11.61 -4.52
N SER A 271 -2.03 -11.23 -3.64
CA SER A 271 -1.38 -12.16 -2.74
C SER A 271 -2.40 -12.68 -1.73
N LEU A 272 -2.53 -14.01 -1.68
CA LEU A 272 -3.32 -14.74 -0.68
C LEU A 272 -2.58 -14.88 0.65
N TRP A 273 -1.30 -14.52 0.67
CA TRP A 273 -0.43 -14.45 1.84
C TRP A 273 -0.18 -13.01 2.25
N LYS A 274 -0.10 -12.74 3.55
CA LYS A 274 0.24 -11.42 4.08
C LYS A 274 1.72 -11.12 3.79
N GLU A 275 1.97 -10.10 2.98
CA GLU A 275 3.33 -9.69 2.61
C GLU A 275 4.02 -8.96 3.75
N ASP A 276 5.22 -9.41 4.12
CA ASP A 276 6.16 -8.73 4.98
C ASP A 276 7.04 -7.80 4.13
N THR A 277 6.91 -6.50 4.36
CA THR A 277 7.68 -5.48 3.64
C THR A 277 9.00 -5.13 4.32
N ASP A 278 9.24 -5.59 5.54
CA ASP A 278 10.43 -5.25 6.32
C ASP A 278 11.69 -5.89 5.72
N CYS A 279 11.52 -6.98 4.96
CA CYS A 279 12.60 -7.58 4.18
C CYS A 279 13.24 -6.57 3.21
N MET A 280 12.52 -5.55 2.76
CA MET A 280 13.07 -4.51 1.88
C MET A 280 14.10 -3.65 2.61
N GLN A 281 13.86 -3.28 3.88
CA GLN A 281 14.82 -2.51 4.68
C GLN A 281 16.09 -3.31 4.97
N TRP A 282 15.92 -4.61 5.19
CA TRP A 282 17.07 -5.49 5.34
C TRP A 282 17.86 -5.57 4.03
N LEU A 283 17.19 -5.68 2.88
CA LEU A 283 17.84 -5.66 1.56
C LEU A 283 18.58 -4.33 1.29
N ASP A 284 18.05 -3.18 1.72
CA ASP A 284 18.68 -1.86 1.60
C ASP A 284 20.06 -1.81 2.32
N SER A 285 20.23 -2.60 3.39
CA SER A 285 21.49 -2.69 4.14
C SER A 285 22.56 -3.54 3.48
N LYS A 286 22.24 -4.22 2.37
CA LYS A 286 23.13 -5.19 1.71
C LYS A 286 23.74 -4.60 0.46
N GLU A 287 24.99 -4.97 0.21
CA GLU A 287 25.73 -4.60 -0.98
C GLU A 287 25.00 -5.08 -2.26
N ALA A 288 25.21 -4.37 -3.36
CA ALA A 288 24.62 -4.73 -4.64
C ALA A 288 25.00 -6.17 -5.05
N ASN A 289 24.03 -6.95 -5.54
CA ASN A 289 24.19 -8.34 -5.93
C ASN A 289 24.78 -9.28 -4.85
N SER A 290 24.60 -8.96 -3.55
CA SER A 290 25.16 -9.76 -2.45
C SER A 290 24.17 -10.75 -1.81
N VAL A 291 22.89 -10.66 -2.15
CA VAL A 291 21.81 -11.45 -1.53
C VAL A 291 21.27 -12.52 -2.48
N VAL A 292 21.12 -13.74 -1.97
CA VAL A 292 20.33 -14.81 -2.59
C VAL A 292 18.90 -14.72 -2.08
N TYR A 293 17.94 -14.43 -2.95
CA TYR A 293 16.54 -14.57 -2.63
C TYR A 293 16.10 -16.03 -2.77
N VAL A 294 15.35 -16.57 -1.82
CA VAL A 294 14.90 -17.97 -1.81
C VAL A 294 13.38 -18.02 -1.64
N ASN A 295 12.66 -18.51 -2.66
CA ASN A 295 11.21 -18.69 -2.59
C ASN A 295 10.72 -19.83 -3.51
N PHE A 296 10.04 -20.82 -2.92
CA PHE A 296 9.50 -21.98 -3.64
C PHE A 296 8.02 -21.84 -4.04
N GLY A 297 7.47 -20.62 -4.04
CA GLY A 297 6.11 -20.34 -4.49
C GLY A 297 5.05 -20.56 -3.41
N SER A 298 3.78 -20.63 -3.79
CA SER A 298 2.65 -20.68 -2.85
C SER A 298 2.05 -22.08 -2.65
N ILE A 299 2.56 -23.10 -3.34
CA ILE A 299 1.99 -24.47 -3.38
C ILE A 299 3.03 -25.53 -3.01
N THR A 300 4.30 -25.37 -3.41
CA THR A 300 5.37 -26.36 -3.25
C THR A 300 5.61 -26.79 -1.81
N VAL A 301 5.38 -28.05 -1.47
CA VAL A 301 5.65 -28.58 -0.12
C VAL A 301 6.96 -29.37 -0.14
N MET A 302 7.78 -29.25 0.91
CA MET A 302 9.01 -30.01 1.09
C MET A 302 8.95 -30.90 2.33
N THR A 303 9.76 -31.95 2.34
CA THR A 303 9.94 -32.80 3.52
C THR A 303 10.83 -32.11 4.57
N PRO A 304 10.75 -32.49 5.85
CA PRO A 304 11.68 -32.00 6.88
C PRO A 304 13.16 -32.24 6.52
N HIS A 305 13.47 -33.34 5.84
CA HIS A 305 14.82 -33.63 5.35
C HIS A 305 15.27 -32.60 4.31
N GLN A 306 14.44 -32.30 3.32
CA GLN A 306 14.73 -31.30 2.29
C GLN A 306 14.94 -29.91 2.92
N LEU A 307 14.11 -29.53 3.91
CA LEU A 307 14.29 -28.27 4.64
C LEU A 307 15.70 -28.18 5.25
N VAL A 308 16.13 -29.24 5.95
CA VAL A 308 17.45 -29.31 6.59
C VAL A 308 18.58 -29.22 5.57
N GLU A 309 18.46 -29.88 4.42
CA GLU A 309 19.47 -29.82 3.36
C GLU A 309 19.58 -28.42 2.76
N PHE A 310 18.46 -27.74 2.50
CA PHE A 310 18.46 -26.33 2.06
C PHE A 310 19.07 -25.40 3.11
N SER A 311 18.70 -25.55 4.39
CA SER A 311 19.24 -24.74 5.48
C SER A 311 20.76 -24.85 5.55
N TRP A 312 21.30 -26.06 5.60
CA TRP A 312 22.74 -26.24 5.71
C TRP A 312 23.48 -25.86 4.43
N GLY A 313 22.88 -26.04 3.25
CA GLY A 313 23.48 -25.57 2.01
C GLY A 313 23.62 -24.05 1.95
N LEU A 314 22.57 -23.33 2.34
CA LEU A 314 22.60 -21.86 2.45
C LEU A 314 23.62 -21.40 3.50
N ALA A 315 23.65 -22.05 4.67
CA ALA A 315 24.64 -21.74 5.69
C ALA A 315 26.07 -21.97 5.17
N ASN A 316 26.39 -23.14 4.62
CA ASN A 316 27.75 -23.46 4.20
C ASN A 316 28.25 -22.60 3.03
N SER A 317 27.33 -22.05 2.22
CA SER A 317 27.69 -21.17 1.10
C SER A 317 28.40 -19.87 1.52
N ASN A 318 28.30 -19.48 2.80
CA ASN A 318 28.76 -18.19 3.31
C ASN A 318 28.17 -16.96 2.58
N GLN A 319 27.08 -17.12 1.84
CA GLN A 319 26.37 -16.02 1.20
C GLN A 319 25.28 -15.44 2.10
N THR A 320 24.92 -14.19 1.84
CA THR A 320 23.76 -13.52 2.43
C THR A 320 22.51 -14.00 1.71
N PHE A 321 21.42 -14.29 2.42
CA PHE A 321 20.20 -14.79 1.82
C PHE A 321 18.93 -14.27 2.50
N LEU A 322 17.87 -14.08 1.70
CA LEU A 322 16.51 -13.83 2.16
C LEU A 322 15.66 -15.05 1.80
N TRP A 323 15.13 -15.77 2.77
CA TRP A 323 14.35 -16.98 2.55
C TRP A 323 12.91 -16.85 3.03
N VAL A 324 11.98 -17.06 2.09
CA VAL A 324 10.54 -17.19 2.35
C VAL A 324 10.22 -18.59 2.88
N ILE A 325 9.80 -18.67 4.14
CA ILE A 325 9.35 -19.88 4.83
C ILE A 325 7.91 -19.68 5.28
N ARG A 326 6.96 -20.08 4.43
CA ARG A 326 5.53 -19.99 4.74
C ARG A 326 5.09 -21.13 5.67
N PRO A 327 4.00 -20.95 6.44
CA PRO A 327 3.58 -21.92 7.46
C PRO A 327 3.28 -23.34 6.93
N ASP A 328 2.87 -23.49 5.68
CA ASP A 328 2.54 -24.77 5.03
C ASP A 328 3.66 -25.32 4.13
N LEU A 329 4.89 -24.79 4.24
CA LEU A 329 6.01 -25.21 3.39
C LEU A 329 6.46 -26.65 3.68
N VAL A 330 6.29 -27.16 4.89
CA VAL A 330 6.82 -28.46 5.32
C VAL A 330 5.69 -29.44 5.61
N SER A 331 5.77 -30.66 5.07
CA SER A 331 4.80 -31.72 5.38
C SER A 331 4.94 -32.22 6.84
N GLY A 332 3.85 -32.18 7.61
CA GLY A 332 3.75 -32.73 8.97
C GLY A 332 3.89 -31.70 10.11
N ASP A 333 3.65 -32.13 11.36
CA ASP A 333 3.49 -31.25 12.54
C ASP A 333 4.79 -30.58 13.07
N PHE A 334 5.95 -30.88 12.47
CA PHE A 334 7.26 -30.45 12.99
C PHE A 334 8.22 -30.05 11.86
N GLY A 335 8.11 -28.80 11.41
CA GLY A 335 9.04 -28.17 10.47
C GLY A 335 9.77 -26.98 11.08
N MET A 336 10.48 -27.17 12.20
CA MET A 336 11.32 -26.10 12.75
C MET A 336 12.70 -26.13 12.12
N LEU A 337 13.21 -24.96 11.72
CA LEU A 337 14.59 -24.82 11.31
C LEU A 337 15.53 -25.21 12.46
N PRO A 338 16.70 -25.84 12.18
CA PRO A 338 17.68 -26.14 13.22
C PRO A 338 18.11 -24.87 13.97
N PRO A 339 18.09 -24.83 15.31
CA PRO A 339 18.57 -23.67 16.07
C PRO A 339 20.01 -23.28 15.72
N GLU A 340 20.85 -24.27 15.42
CA GLU A 340 22.24 -24.07 15.00
C GLU A 340 22.33 -23.37 13.63
N PHE A 341 21.35 -23.57 12.75
CA PHE A 341 21.27 -22.85 11.48
C PHE A 341 20.93 -21.36 11.72
N LEU A 342 19.98 -21.07 12.61
CA LEU A 342 19.61 -19.69 12.95
C LEU A 342 20.79 -18.93 13.54
N GLU A 343 21.53 -19.56 14.46
CA GLU A 343 22.72 -18.96 15.05
C GLU A 343 23.84 -18.77 14.01
N ALA A 344 24.13 -19.79 13.20
CA ALA A 344 25.17 -19.75 12.18
C ALA A 344 24.91 -18.74 11.04
N THR A 345 23.66 -18.28 10.89
CA THR A 345 23.24 -17.37 9.82
C THR A 345 22.71 -16.03 10.32
N ARG A 346 22.70 -15.78 11.63
CA ARG A 346 22.10 -14.59 12.28
C ARG A 346 22.45 -13.24 11.64
N GLU A 347 23.68 -13.08 11.14
CA GLU A 347 24.16 -11.80 10.58
C GLU A 347 23.96 -11.68 9.05
N ARG A 348 23.60 -12.78 8.37
CA ARG A 348 23.58 -12.88 6.89
C ARG A 348 22.32 -13.54 6.32
N GLY A 349 21.49 -14.16 7.13
CA GLY A 349 20.19 -14.71 6.76
C GLY A 349 19.07 -13.81 7.24
N LEU A 350 18.07 -13.59 6.39
CA LEU A 350 16.76 -13.10 6.80
C LEU A 350 15.71 -14.14 6.43
N LEU A 351 14.85 -14.45 7.39
CA LEU A 351 13.72 -15.34 7.21
C LEU A 351 12.43 -14.53 7.27
N THR A 352 11.51 -14.79 6.34
CA THR A 352 10.20 -14.14 6.34
C THR A 352 9.12 -15.14 5.93
N SER A 353 7.87 -14.91 6.34
CA SER A 353 6.77 -15.82 6.01
C SER A 353 6.29 -15.67 4.56
N TRP A 354 6.27 -14.43 4.06
CA TRP A 354 5.94 -14.08 2.68
C TRP A 354 6.40 -12.65 2.40
N CYS A 355 6.81 -12.32 1.18
CA CYS A 355 7.33 -10.99 0.85
C CYS A 355 6.79 -10.48 -0.49
N PRO A 356 6.85 -9.16 -0.77
CA PRO A 356 6.51 -8.60 -2.06
C PRO A 356 7.58 -9.00 -3.10
N GLN A 357 7.46 -10.21 -3.64
CA GLN A 357 8.48 -10.86 -4.48
C GLN A 357 8.99 -9.97 -5.62
N GLU A 358 8.10 -9.27 -6.31
CA GLU A 358 8.49 -8.35 -7.39
C GLU A 358 9.42 -7.24 -6.89
N LYS A 359 9.17 -6.70 -5.70
CA LYS A 359 10.04 -5.67 -5.10
C LYS A 359 11.38 -6.27 -4.70
N VAL A 360 11.37 -7.48 -4.12
CA VAL A 360 12.59 -8.20 -3.74
C VAL A 360 13.46 -8.48 -4.96
N LEU A 361 12.89 -9.05 -6.03
CA LEU A 361 13.64 -9.34 -7.25
C LEU A 361 14.20 -8.07 -7.90
N ASN A 362 13.46 -6.96 -7.87
CA ASN A 362 13.94 -5.67 -8.39
C ASN A 362 14.96 -4.96 -7.48
N HIS A 363 15.22 -5.47 -6.27
CA HIS A 363 16.09 -4.81 -5.32
C HIS A 363 17.58 -4.93 -5.75
N PRO A 364 18.37 -3.84 -5.76
CA PRO A 364 19.77 -3.86 -6.21
C PRO A 364 20.68 -4.86 -5.49
N SER A 365 20.37 -5.18 -4.23
CA SER A 365 21.16 -6.14 -3.45
C SER A 365 20.90 -7.60 -3.80
N VAL A 366 19.80 -7.93 -4.49
CA VAL A 366 19.51 -9.31 -4.90
C VAL A 366 20.39 -9.67 -6.11
N GLY A 367 21.31 -10.60 -5.90
CA GLY A 367 22.26 -11.09 -6.91
C GLY A 367 21.91 -12.46 -7.49
N GLY A 368 20.95 -13.16 -6.89
CA GLY A 368 20.51 -14.49 -7.29
C GLY A 368 19.17 -14.90 -6.71
N PHE A 369 18.45 -15.78 -7.40
CA PHE A 369 17.13 -16.27 -6.98
C PHE A 369 17.05 -17.80 -6.97
N LEU A 370 16.94 -18.40 -5.80
CA LEU A 370 16.67 -19.82 -5.62
C LEU A 370 15.15 -20.06 -5.62
N THR A 371 14.65 -20.74 -6.64
CA THR A 371 13.23 -20.85 -6.98
C THR A 371 12.82 -22.24 -7.41
N HIS A 372 11.53 -22.52 -7.32
CA HIS A 372 10.89 -23.70 -7.90
C HIS A 372 10.60 -23.58 -9.42
N SER A 373 11.06 -22.51 -10.08
CA SER A 373 10.86 -22.28 -11.53
C SER A 373 9.39 -22.14 -11.96
N GLY A 374 8.53 -21.61 -11.08
CA GLY A 374 7.17 -21.22 -11.46
C GLY A 374 7.17 -20.02 -12.42
N TRP A 375 6.34 -20.06 -13.47
CA TRP A 375 6.48 -19.14 -14.61
C TRP A 375 6.45 -17.65 -14.24
N ASN A 376 5.49 -17.22 -13.41
CA ASN A 376 5.41 -15.80 -13.03
C ASN A 376 6.68 -15.33 -12.30
N SER A 377 7.24 -16.16 -11.43
CA SER A 377 8.49 -15.83 -10.72
C SER A 377 9.69 -15.83 -11.66
N THR A 378 9.70 -16.71 -12.67
CA THR A 378 10.73 -16.77 -13.70
C THR A 378 10.74 -15.51 -14.56
N ILE A 379 9.57 -15.08 -15.05
CA ILE A 379 9.48 -13.87 -15.88
C ILE A 379 9.77 -12.60 -15.06
N GLU A 380 9.41 -12.57 -13.77
CA GLU A 380 9.80 -11.49 -12.84
C GLU A 380 11.33 -11.43 -12.67
N SER A 381 11.99 -12.57 -12.47
CA SER A 381 13.45 -12.65 -12.35
C SER A 381 14.16 -12.16 -13.62
N ILE A 382 13.63 -12.54 -14.79
CA ILE A 382 14.11 -12.08 -16.10
C ILE A 382 14.01 -10.56 -16.22
N SER A 383 12.84 -9.98 -15.90
CA SER A 383 12.64 -8.53 -15.94
C SER A 383 13.49 -7.77 -14.93
N SER A 384 13.80 -8.38 -13.79
CA SER A 384 14.63 -7.75 -12.77
C SER A 384 16.13 -7.82 -13.07
N GLY A 385 16.56 -8.77 -13.92
CA GLY A 385 17.98 -8.99 -14.20
C GLY A 385 18.66 -9.95 -13.23
N VAL A 386 17.88 -10.78 -12.52
CA VAL A 386 18.36 -11.70 -11.48
C VAL A 386 18.48 -13.13 -12.04
N PRO A 387 19.66 -13.77 -12.00
CA PRO A 387 19.83 -15.18 -12.39
C PRO A 387 19.31 -16.14 -11.33
N MET A 388 19.00 -17.38 -11.70
CA MET A 388 18.27 -18.33 -10.88
C MET A 388 19.03 -19.61 -10.57
N ILE A 389 18.77 -20.18 -9.39
CA ILE A 389 18.96 -21.60 -9.07
C ILE A 389 17.56 -22.22 -9.01
N CYS A 390 17.36 -23.35 -9.70
CA CYS A 390 16.06 -23.93 -10.00
C CYS A 390 15.91 -25.28 -9.29
N TRP A 391 14.84 -25.45 -8.52
CA TRP A 391 14.43 -26.72 -7.90
C TRP A 391 12.97 -27.02 -8.25
N PRO A 392 12.70 -27.51 -9.49
CA PRO A 392 11.34 -27.68 -9.99
C PRO A 392 10.59 -28.78 -9.22
N PHE A 393 9.37 -28.47 -8.76
CA PHE A 393 8.57 -29.36 -7.93
C PHE A 393 7.51 -30.12 -8.73
N PHE A 394 6.60 -29.41 -9.44
CA PHE A 394 5.46 -30.01 -10.15
C PHE A 394 5.01 -29.19 -11.36
N ALA A 395 3.96 -29.63 -12.05
CA ALA A 395 3.40 -28.98 -13.24
C ALA A 395 4.50 -28.77 -14.31
N GLU A 396 4.56 -27.61 -14.97
CA GLU A 396 5.51 -27.27 -16.05
C GLU A 396 6.88 -26.80 -15.56
N GLN A 397 7.12 -26.81 -14.24
CA GLN A 397 8.32 -26.21 -13.65
C GLN A 397 9.61 -26.84 -14.18
N GLN A 398 9.59 -28.14 -14.49
CA GLN A 398 10.73 -28.83 -15.10
C GLN A 398 11.07 -28.27 -16.49
N THR A 399 10.05 -27.94 -17.28
CA THR A 399 10.21 -27.32 -18.59
C THR A 399 10.80 -25.92 -18.45
N ASN A 400 10.30 -25.11 -17.51
CA ASN A 400 10.85 -23.78 -17.21
C ASN A 400 12.30 -23.84 -16.73
N CYS A 401 12.64 -24.82 -15.88
CA CYS A 401 13.99 -25.07 -15.39
C CYS A 401 14.94 -25.38 -16.54
N TRP A 402 14.54 -26.29 -17.43
CA TRP A 402 15.35 -26.67 -18.59
C TRP A 402 15.61 -25.48 -19.52
N TYR A 403 14.60 -24.67 -19.83
CA TYR A 403 14.77 -23.46 -20.65
C TYR A 403 15.67 -22.43 -19.95
N SER A 404 15.52 -22.24 -18.64
CA SER A 404 16.37 -21.33 -17.86
C SER A 404 17.84 -21.72 -17.91
N CYS A 405 18.13 -23.03 -17.82
CA CYS A 405 19.50 -23.55 -17.82
C CYS A 405 20.10 -23.63 -19.23
N ASN A 406 19.33 -24.04 -20.23
CA ASN A 406 19.86 -24.44 -21.54
C ASN A 406 19.60 -23.45 -22.67
N GLN A 407 18.51 -22.68 -22.62
CA GLN A 407 18.12 -21.75 -23.70
C GLN A 407 18.40 -20.29 -23.33
N TRP A 408 18.03 -19.89 -22.11
CA TRP A 408 18.14 -18.50 -21.68
C TRP A 408 19.50 -18.18 -21.04
N GLY A 409 20.22 -19.19 -20.55
CA GLY A 409 21.54 -19.03 -19.92
C GLY A 409 21.48 -18.29 -18.58
N ILE A 410 20.37 -18.42 -17.86
CA ILE A 410 20.10 -17.69 -16.61
C ILE A 410 19.85 -18.61 -15.41
N GLY A 411 19.85 -19.94 -15.60
CA GLY A 411 19.50 -20.92 -14.58
C GLY A 411 20.60 -21.94 -14.29
N MET A 412 20.59 -22.49 -13.06
CA MET A 412 21.25 -23.76 -12.71
C MET A 412 20.28 -24.65 -11.94
N GLU A 413 20.27 -25.95 -12.23
CA GLU A 413 19.32 -26.91 -11.65
C GLU A 413 19.86 -27.59 -10.38
N ILE A 414 18.98 -27.77 -9.39
CA ILE A 414 19.15 -28.62 -8.21
C ILE A 414 18.41 -29.93 -8.48
N ASP A 415 19.05 -31.05 -8.15
CA ASP A 415 18.43 -32.37 -8.27
C ASP A 415 17.21 -32.52 -7.37
N SER A 416 16.28 -33.42 -7.74
CA SER A 416 15.09 -33.69 -6.93
C SER A 416 15.43 -34.21 -5.52
N ASP A 417 16.53 -34.96 -5.40
CA ASP A 417 17.12 -35.39 -4.12
C ASP A 417 18.16 -34.35 -3.66
N VAL A 418 17.65 -33.22 -3.18
CA VAL A 418 18.48 -32.08 -2.77
C VAL A 418 19.48 -32.48 -1.68
N SER A 419 20.74 -32.11 -1.87
CA SER A 419 21.78 -32.20 -0.83
C SER A 419 22.34 -30.82 -0.50
N ARG A 420 22.70 -30.61 0.77
CA ARG A 420 23.32 -29.37 1.26
C ARG A 420 24.58 -29.01 0.51
N LYS A 421 25.35 -30.02 0.07
CA LYS A 421 26.57 -29.83 -0.71
C LYS A 421 26.25 -29.23 -2.07
N GLN A 422 25.25 -29.76 -2.76
CA GLN A 422 24.81 -29.22 -4.05
C GLN A 422 24.28 -27.79 -3.91
N VAL A 423 23.46 -27.52 -2.89
CA VAL A 423 22.94 -26.16 -2.62
C VAL A 423 24.09 -25.19 -2.33
N GLU A 424 25.07 -25.59 -1.50
CA GLU A 424 26.26 -24.79 -1.23
C GLU A 424 27.03 -24.45 -2.51
N GLU A 425 27.36 -25.47 -3.32
CA GLU A 425 28.15 -25.33 -4.55
C GLU A 425 27.45 -24.42 -5.56
N LEU A 426 26.14 -24.60 -5.75
CA LEU A 426 25.36 -23.79 -6.69
C LEU A 426 25.21 -22.34 -6.23
N VAL A 427 24.99 -22.11 -4.93
CA VAL A 427 24.92 -20.76 -4.37
C VAL A 427 26.27 -20.05 -4.51
N ARG A 428 27.38 -20.73 -4.21
CA ARG A 428 28.73 -20.17 -4.43
C ARG A 428 28.99 -19.90 -5.91
N SER A 429 28.59 -20.80 -6.79
CA SER A 429 28.77 -20.64 -8.24
C SER A 429 27.97 -19.46 -8.81
N LEU A 430 26.76 -19.25 -8.32
CA LEU A 430 25.91 -18.13 -8.72
C LEU A 430 26.45 -16.78 -8.21
N MET A 431 26.89 -16.73 -6.95
CA MET A 431 27.21 -15.45 -6.30
C MET A 431 28.66 -15.02 -6.53
N VAL A 432 29.62 -15.96 -6.50
CA VAL A 432 31.06 -15.66 -6.44
C VAL A 432 31.79 -15.99 -7.74
N GLU A 433 31.47 -17.11 -8.37
CA GLU A 433 32.22 -17.63 -9.52
C GLU A 433 31.90 -16.91 -10.84
N ASP A 434 32.76 -17.11 -11.85
CA ASP A 434 32.61 -16.47 -13.15
C ASP A 434 31.33 -16.90 -13.88
N LYS A 435 30.89 -18.15 -13.67
CA LYS A 435 29.62 -18.66 -14.20
C LYS A 435 28.43 -17.78 -13.77
N GLY A 436 28.37 -17.41 -12.49
CA GLY A 436 27.34 -16.49 -11.99
C GLY A 436 27.41 -15.09 -12.60
N LYS A 437 28.61 -14.58 -12.90
CA LYS A 437 28.79 -13.29 -13.60
C LYS A 437 28.31 -13.37 -15.04
N GLU A 438 28.54 -14.49 -15.73
CA GLU A 438 28.03 -14.74 -17.08
C GLU A 438 26.50 -14.80 -17.09
N MET A 439 25.91 -15.51 -16.14
CA MET A 439 24.45 -15.57 -15.98
C MET A 439 23.85 -14.18 -15.74
N ARG A 440 24.46 -13.35 -14.88
CA ARG A 440 24.02 -11.94 -14.68
C ARG A 440 24.08 -11.12 -15.97
N LYS A 441 25.13 -11.29 -16.79
CA LYS A 441 25.20 -10.63 -18.11
C LYS A 441 24.06 -11.09 -19.01
N MET A 442 23.77 -12.39 -19.04
CA MET A 442 22.66 -12.95 -19.82
C MET A 442 21.30 -12.43 -19.35
N THR A 443 21.03 -12.41 -18.04
CA THR A 443 19.76 -11.87 -17.53
C THR A 443 19.61 -10.38 -17.83
N MET A 444 20.70 -9.60 -17.82
CA MET A 444 20.66 -8.19 -18.24
C MET A 444 20.37 -8.01 -19.74
N ILE A 445 20.78 -8.94 -20.61
CA ILE A 445 20.39 -8.94 -22.02
C ILE A 445 18.88 -9.16 -22.14
N TRP A 446 18.35 -10.13 -21.40
CA TRP A 446 16.92 -10.40 -21.39
C TRP A 446 16.09 -9.25 -20.82
N LYS A 447 16.56 -8.62 -19.73
CA LYS A 447 15.95 -7.40 -19.18
C LYS A 447 15.83 -6.28 -20.21
N LYS A 448 16.89 -6.04 -21.00
CA LYS A 448 16.83 -5.05 -22.10
C LYS A 448 15.82 -5.42 -23.19
N LYS A 449 15.69 -6.71 -23.51
CA LYS A 449 14.69 -7.18 -24.48
C LYS A 449 13.25 -7.00 -23.97
N VAL A 450 13.02 -7.12 -22.66
CA VAL A 450 11.73 -6.80 -22.04
C VAL A 450 11.34 -5.34 -22.31
N GLU A 451 12.28 -4.40 -22.16
CA GLU A 451 12.04 -2.96 -22.39
C GLU A 451 11.67 -2.64 -23.84
N SER A 452 12.18 -3.41 -24.82
CA SER A 452 11.86 -3.26 -26.25
C SER A 452 10.70 -4.15 -26.72
N SER A 453 10.00 -4.85 -25.83
CA SER A 453 8.98 -5.82 -26.20
C SER A 453 7.75 -5.18 -26.86
N SER A 454 7.13 -5.91 -27.79
CA SER A 454 5.92 -5.48 -28.51
C SER A 454 4.62 -5.78 -27.75
N SER A 455 4.71 -6.14 -26.47
CA SER A 455 3.59 -6.69 -25.69
C SER A 455 2.44 -5.71 -25.50
N LEU A 456 2.72 -4.41 -25.40
CA LEU A 456 1.69 -3.36 -25.41
C LEU A 456 0.89 -3.34 -26.73
N MET A 457 1.60 -3.45 -27.86
CA MET A 457 0.98 -3.50 -29.17
C MET A 457 0.13 -4.78 -29.32
N ASN A 458 0.58 -5.90 -28.75
CA ASN A 458 -0.17 -7.16 -28.79
C ASN A 458 -1.42 -7.11 -27.90
N ILE A 459 -1.38 -6.42 -26.76
CA ILE A 459 -2.58 -6.12 -25.95
C ILE A 459 -3.56 -5.25 -26.76
N ASP A 460 -3.08 -4.24 -27.46
CA ASP A 460 -3.93 -3.40 -28.32
C ASP A 460 -4.52 -4.19 -29.50
N LYS A 461 -3.75 -5.11 -30.10
CA LYS A 461 -4.28 -6.02 -31.12
C LYS A 461 -5.34 -6.95 -30.54
N LEU A 462 -5.10 -7.57 -29.39
CA LEU A 462 -6.06 -8.43 -28.71
C LEU A 462 -7.39 -7.71 -28.47
N ILE A 463 -7.34 -6.49 -27.93
CA ILE A 463 -8.53 -5.68 -27.65
C ILE A 463 -9.31 -5.41 -28.95
N ASN A 464 -8.64 -4.87 -29.95
CA ASN A 464 -9.29 -4.42 -31.18
C ASN A 464 -9.74 -5.57 -32.09
N GLN A 465 -8.97 -6.67 -32.13
CA GLN A 465 -9.21 -7.79 -33.04
C GLN A 465 -10.06 -8.90 -32.42
N VAL A 466 -10.21 -8.96 -31.09
CA VAL A 466 -10.92 -10.05 -30.40
C VAL A 466 -11.99 -9.49 -29.47
N LEU A 467 -11.59 -8.77 -28.41
CA LEU A 467 -12.50 -8.41 -27.32
C LEU A 467 -13.62 -7.45 -27.76
N LEU A 468 -13.39 -6.59 -28.76
CA LEU A 468 -14.38 -5.61 -29.24
C LEU A 468 -15.23 -6.09 -30.43
N LYS A 469 -14.98 -7.28 -31.01
CA LYS A 469 -15.70 -7.73 -32.22
C LYS A 469 -17.21 -7.96 -31.99
N GLY A 470 -17.62 -8.30 -30.76
CA GLY A 470 -19.03 -8.55 -30.41
C GLY A 470 -19.92 -7.30 -30.30
N SER A 471 -19.34 -6.11 -30.19
CA SER A 471 -20.08 -4.86 -29.92
C SER A 471 -20.74 -4.21 -31.15
N SER A 472 -20.76 -4.91 -32.30
CA SER A 472 -21.00 -4.34 -33.62
C SER A 472 -22.34 -4.71 -34.27
N SER A 473 -23.42 -4.83 -33.49
CA SER A 473 -24.78 -4.94 -34.04
C SER A 473 -25.77 -3.96 -33.39
N ASN A 474 -25.56 -2.65 -33.59
CA ASN A 474 -26.62 -1.64 -33.75
C ASN A 474 -26.03 -0.22 -33.78
N ALA A 475 -25.65 0.24 -34.97
CA ALA A 475 -25.81 1.64 -35.40
C ALA A 475 -25.21 1.79 -36.81
N HIS A 476 -26.07 1.73 -37.83
CA HIS A 476 -25.75 2.34 -39.11
C HIS A 476 -25.73 3.86 -38.95
N THR A 477 -24.55 4.48 -39.03
CA THR A 477 -24.44 5.84 -39.60
C THR A 477 -23.21 5.93 -40.51
N SER A 478 -23.44 6.56 -41.67
CA SER A 478 -22.53 6.81 -42.79
C SER A 478 -21.38 7.77 -42.43
N PRO A 479 -20.31 7.83 -43.25
CA PRO A 479 -19.05 8.46 -42.84
C PRO A 479 -19.18 9.99 -42.89
N LYS A 480 -19.16 10.63 -41.72
CA LYS A 480 -19.00 12.07 -41.60
C LYS A 480 -17.85 12.41 -40.67
N LYS A 481 -16.80 12.98 -41.31
CA LYS A 481 -15.73 13.82 -40.77
C LYS A 481 -15.14 13.39 -39.41
N LEU A 482 -13.90 12.90 -39.45
CA LEU A 482 -12.95 12.99 -38.34
C LEU A 482 -13.04 14.39 -37.72
N ARG A 483 -13.68 14.48 -36.54
CA ARG A 483 -13.48 15.57 -35.60
C ARG A 483 -12.45 15.08 -34.59
N SER A 484 -11.40 15.87 -34.42
CA SER A 484 -10.39 15.71 -33.38
C SER A 484 -11.04 15.37 -32.03
N ILE A 485 -10.63 14.25 -31.44
CA ILE A 485 -10.90 13.93 -30.04
C ILE A 485 -10.08 14.95 -29.22
N LYS A 486 -10.74 15.90 -28.57
CA LYS A 486 -10.10 16.77 -27.56
C LYS A 486 -9.80 15.88 -26.33
N MET A 487 -8.53 15.86 -25.90
CA MET A 487 -8.13 15.26 -24.63
C MET A 487 -8.92 15.91 -23.49
N ILE A 488 -9.58 15.12 -22.64
CA ILE A 488 -10.16 15.64 -21.40
C ILE A 488 -9.00 15.83 -20.43
N MET A 489 -8.61 17.08 -20.17
CA MET A 489 -7.52 17.42 -19.24
C MET A 489 -7.99 17.22 -17.80
N LYS A 490 -7.15 16.59 -16.96
CA LYS A 490 -7.41 16.43 -15.52
C LYS A 490 -7.46 17.80 -14.84
N PRO A 491 -8.35 18.03 -13.85
CA PRO A 491 -8.26 19.22 -13.00
C PRO A 491 -6.95 19.15 -12.20
N HIS A 492 -6.22 20.27 -12.14
CA HIS A 492 -4.97 20.39 -11.41
C HIS A 492 -5.20 21.13 -10.08
N ALA A 493 -4.93 20.45 -8.96
CA ALA A 493 -4.89 21.04 -7.63
C ALA A 493 -3.45 21.27 -7.18
N VAL A 494 -3.14 22.49 -6.75
CA VAL A 494 -1.87 22.82 -6.07
C VAL A 494 -2.11 22.74 -4.57
N CYS A 495 -1.44 21.81 -3.90
CA CYS A 495 -1.56 21.57 -2.46
C CYS A 495 -0.33 22.12 -1.73
N ILE A 496 -0.49 23.06 -0.81
CA ILE A 496 0.62 23.71 -0.09
C ILE A 496 0.40 23.67 1.43
N PRO A 497 1.08 22.79 2.19
CA PRO A 497 1.04 22.78 3.65
C PRO A 497 1.84 23.93 4.27
N TYR A 498 1.55 24.23 5.54
CA TYR A 498 2.50 24.96 6.37
C TYR A 498 3.74 24.06 6.64
N PRO A 499 4.97 24.63 6.67
CA PRO A 499 6.24 23.89 6.84
C PRO A 499 6.49 23.24 8.21
N ALA A 500 5.52 22.51 8.77
CA ALA A 500 5.65 21.71 9.98
C ALA A 500 5.02 20.32 9.81
N GLN A 501 5.57 19.29 10.46
CA GLN A 501 5.12 17.90 10.28
C GLN A 501 3.61 17.69 10.54
N GLY A 502 3.07 18.34 11.58
CA GLY A 502 1.65 18.28 11.90
C GLY A 502 0.72 18.84 10.80
N HIS A 503 1.26 19.63 9.87
CA HIS A 503 0.54 20.22 8.75
C HIS A 503 0.78 19.47 7.44
N ILE A 504 2.03 19.09 7.18
CA ILE A 504 2.43 18.32 6.00
C ILE A 504 1.73 16.96 5.98
N ASN A 505 1.67 16.26 7.12
CA ASN A 505 1.03 14.94 7.22
C ASN A 505 -0.43 14.91 6.73
N PRO A 506 -1.35 15.69 7.33
CA PRO A 506 -2.74 15.67 6.90
C PRO A 506 -2.94 16.30 5.52
N MET A 507 -2.17 17.34 5.14
CA MET A 507 -2.29 17.94 3.80
C MET A 507 -1.90 16.94 2.72
N LEU A 508 -0.83 16.16 2.96
CA LEU A 508 -0.44 15.11 2.04
C LEU A 508 -1.52 14.03 1.96
N LYS A 509 -2.13 13.62 3.07
CA LYS A 509 -3.29 12.69 3.03
C LYS A 509 -4.44 13.23 2.20
N LEU A 510 -4.81 14.51 2.35
CA LEU A 510 -5.84 15.15 1.54
C LEU A 510 -5.45 15.21 0.05
N ALA A 511 -4.21 15.60 -0.26
CA ALA A 511 -3.69 15.65 -1.62
C ALA A 511 -3.74 14.25 -2.28
N LYS A 512 -3.41 13.20 -1.53
CA LYS A 512 -3.54 11.81 -1.98
C LYS A 512 -4.99 11.39 -2.24
N ILE A 513 -5.94 11.83 -1.40
CA ILE A 513 -7.37 11.58 -1.63
C ILE A 513 -7.89 12.35 -2.87
N LEU A 514 -7.44 13.59 -3.08
CA LEU A 514 -7.78 14.35 -4.29
C LEU A 514 -7.18 13.70 -5.55
N HIS A 515 -5.96 13.18 -5.44
CA HIS A 515 -5.30 12.42 -6.49
C HIS A 515 -6.11 11.16 -6.88
N SER A 516 -6.57 10.36 -5.92
CA SER A 516 -7.45 9.20 -6.19
C SER A 516 -8.84 9.60 -6.71
N LYS A 517 -9.26 10.85 -6.49
CA LYS A 517 -10.45 11.44 -7.11
C LYS A 517 -10.19 12.02 -8.52
N GLY A 518 -9.01 11.79 -9.09
CA GLY A 518 -8.68 12.09 -10.48
C GLY A 518 -7.99 13.44 -10.73
N PHE A 519 -7.56 14.15 -9.68
CA PHE A 519 -6.80 15.39 -9.83
C PHE A 519 -5.35 15.13 -10.26
N HIS A 520 -4.80 16.05 -11.04
CA HIS A 520 -3.36 16.25 -11.08
C HIS A 520 -2.95 17.06 -9.85
N ILE A 521 -1.96 16.59 -9.09
CA ILE A 521 -1.51 17.22 -7.85
C ILE A 521 -0.11 17.79 -8.04
N THR A 522 0.06 19.06 -7.71
CA THR A 522 1.37 19.62 -7.36
C THR A 522 1.40 19.86 -5.86
N PHE A 523 2.24 19.14 -5.14
CA PHE A 523 2.46 19.31 -3.71
C PHE A 523 3.66 20.22 -3.47
N VAL A 524 3.46 21.35 -2.82
CA VAL A 524 4.49 22.40 -2.68
C VAL A 524 5.11 22.34 -1.30
N ASN A 525 6.38 21.96 -1.22
CA ASN A 525 7.15 22.01 0.02
C ASN A 525 7.95 23.32 0.11
N THR A 526 8.35 23.71 1.33
CA THR A 526 9.47 24.63 1.44
C THR A 526 10.77 23.90 1.09
N GLU A 527 11.75 24.60 0.52
CA GLU A 527 13.05 23.99 0.20
C GLU A 527 13.70 23.31 1.42
N PHE A 528 13.57 23.92 2.61
CA PHE A 528 14.07 23.35 3.86
C PHE A 528 13.43 22.00 4.19
N ASN A 529 12.09 21.92 4.21
CA ASN A 529 11.40 20.66 4.51
C ASN A 529 11.46 19.65 3.38
N HIS A 530 11.58 20.09 2.13
CA HIS A 530 11.85 19.18 1.01
C HIS A 530 13.17 18.43 1.23
N ARG A 531 14.24 19.13 1.64
CA ARG A 531 15.52 18.49 2.00
C ARG A 531 15.40 17.55 3.19
N ARG A 532 14.65 17.94 4.24
CA ARG A 532 14.42 17.07 5.42
C ARG A 532 13.63 15.81 5.06
N LEU A 533 12.60 15.90 4.22
CA LEU A 533 11.83 14.76 3.72
C LEU A 533 12.71 13.80 2.92
N LEU A 534 13.55 14.32 2.00
CA LEU A 534 14.52 13.48 1.26
C LEU A 534 15.50 12.78 2.20
N LYS A 535 15.91 13.41 3.29
CA LYS A 535 16.82 12.82 4.27
C LYS A 535 16.15 11.77 5.15
N SER A 536 14.93 12.03 5.63
CA SER A 536 14.22 11.12 6.53
C SER A 536 13.65 9.90 5.82
N GLN A 537 13.21 10.05 4.57
CA GLN A 537 12.54 9.01 3.80
C GLN A 537 13.41 8.39 2.69
N GLY A 538 14.49 9.06 2.29
CA GLY A 538 15.40 8.65 1.21
C GLY A 538 15.21 9.48 -0.07
N SER A 539 16.25 9.50 -0.92
CA SER A 539 16.33 10.38 -2.11
C SER A 539 15.23 10.18 -3.15
N ASN A 540 14.61 9.00 -3.18
CA ASN A 540 13.63 8.63 -4.20
C ASN A 540 12.18 8.91 -3.76
N THR A 541 11.98 9.42 -2.53
CA THR A 541 10.64 9.56 -1.92
C THR A 541 9.81 10.69 -2.52
N LEU A 542 10.46 11.72 -3.10
CA LEU A 542 9.79 12.88 -3.70
C LEU A 542 9.87 12.88 -5.23
N GLU A 543 10.26 11.76 -5.84
CA GLU A 543 10.28 11.64 -7.30
C GLU A 543 8.85 11.81 -7.87
N PRO A 544 8.69 12.62 -8.93
CA PRO A 544 7.39 12.80 -9.56
C PRO A 544 6.80 11.46 -9.98
N CYS A 545 5.56 11.18 -9.59
CA CYS A 545 4.93 9.92 -9.86
C CYS A 545 3.55 10.14 -10.48
N SER A 546 3.39 9.80 -11.76
CA SER A 546 2.16 10.04 -12.54
C SER A 546 1.77 11.53 -12.60
N SER A 547 0.48 11.85 -12.36
CA SER A 547 -0.09 13.17 -12.14
C SER A 547 0.02 13.63 -10.67
N PHE A 548 1.12 13.31 -9.98
CA PHE A 548 1.44 13.80 -8.64
C PHE A 548 2.91 14.19 -8.63
N GLN A 549 3.20 15.46 -8.40
CA GLN A 549 4.56 16.00 -8.41
C GLN A 549 4.82 16.86 -7.17
N PHE A 550 6.09 16.96 -6.80
CA PHE A 550 6.55 17.88 -5.76
C PHE A 550 7.26 19.06 -6.40
N GLU A 551 6.93 20.25 -5.92
CA GLU A 551 7.63 21.48 -6.26
C GLU A 551 8.05 22.16 -4.96
N THR A 552 8.98 23.11 -5.08
CA THR A 552 9.51 23.82 -3.91
C THR A 552 9.41 25.31 -4.05
N ILE A 553 9.20 25.99 -2.93
CA ILE A 553 9.38 27.44 -2.80
C ILE A 553 10.34 27.73 -1.62
N PRO A 554 11.11 28.82 -1.66
CA PRO A 554 11.87 29.27 -0.50
C PRO A 554 10.92 29.74 0.61
N ASP A 555 11.28 29.50 1.87
CA ASP A 555 10.55 29.97 3.05
C ASP A 555 11.07 31.31 3.60
N GLY A 556 12.11 31.87 2.98
CA GLY A 556 12.70 33.17 3.32
C GLY A 556 13.62 33.17 4.55
N LEU A 557 13.85 32.01 5.18
CA LEU A 557 14.76 31.88 6.31
C LEU A 557 16.17 31.48 5.86
N GLU A 558 17.17 31.96 6.59
CA GLU A 558 18.57 31.54 6.40
C GLU A 558 18.73 30.04 6.70
N PRO A 559 19.62 29.32 6.00
CA PRO A 559 19.88 27.91 6.28
C PRO A 559 20.31 27.69 7.74
N SER A 560 19.56 26.86 8.47
CA SER A 560 19.90 26.46 9.85
C SER A 560 21.26 25.73 9.91
N GLU A 561 22.06 26.02 10.94
CA GLU A 561 23.29 25.27 11.25
C GLU A 561 23.00 23.79 11.53
N ASN A 562 21.86 23.49 12.17
CA ASN A 562 21.35 22.13 12.34
C ASN A 562 20.24 21.84 11.32
N GLN A 563 20.58 21.04 10.31
CA GLN A 563 19.66 20.67 9.22
C GLN A 563 18.51 19.74 9.66
N ASP A 564 18.58 19.18 10.86
CA ASP A 564 17.54 18.29 11.42
C ASP A 564 16.65 18.97 12.46
N ALA A 565 17.02 20.18 12.91
CA ALA A 565 16.24 20.92 13.90
C ALA A 565 14.92 21.45 13.31
N THR A 566 13.91 21.51 14.17
CA THR A 566 12.67 22.23 13.87
C THR A 566 12.98 23.74 13.80
N GLN A 567 12.54 24.41 12.72
CA GLN A 567 12.67 25.86 12.59
C GLN A 567 11.86 26.58 13.68
N ASP A 568 12.36 27.72 14.14
CA ASP A 568 11.65 28.58 15.09
C ASP A 568 10.29 29.01 14.52
N ILE A 569 9.20 28.61 15.19
CA ILE A 569 7.83 28.78 14.67
C ILE A 569 7.45 30.26 14.47
N PRO A 570 7.71 31.18 15.42
CA PRO A 570 7.45 32.61 15.20
C PRO A 570 8.20 33.19 13.99
N SER A 571 9.49 32.89 13.85
CA SER A 571 10.30 33.34 12.71
C SER A 571 9.76 32.80 11.39
N LEU A 572 9.34 31.53 11.36
CA LEU A 572 8.77 30.87 10.19
C LEU A 572 7.42 31.49 9.80
N CYS A 573 6.52 31.71 10.76
CA CYS A 573 5.25 32.41 10.55
C CYS A 573 5.45 33.81 9.94
N LYS A 574 6.39 34.60 10.48
CA LYS A 574 6.71 35.91 9.92
C LYS A 574 7.25 35.80 8.50
N SER A 575 8.24 34.94 8.27
CA SER A 575 8.92 34.81 6.99
C SER A 575 8.02 34.32 5.87
N THR A 576 7.20 33.29 6.11
CA THR A 576 6.28 32.78 5.06
C THR A 576 5.30 33.84 4.60
N SER A 577 4.84 34.67 5.53
CA SER A 577 3.92 35.78 5.26
C SER A 577 4.51 36.89 4.40
N GLU A 578 5.79 37.18 4.60
CA GLU A 578 6.48 38.32 3.97
C GLU A 578 7.12 37.93 2.64
N THR A 579 7.48 36.65 2.45
CA THR A 579 8.40 36.24 1.38
C THR A 579 7.86 35.20 0.41
N CYS A 580 6.85 34.39 0.77
CA CYS A 580 6.42 33.25 -0.07
C CYS A 580 5.51 33.61 -1.24
N LEU A 581 4.86 34.80 -1.24
CA LEU A 581 3.89 35.17 -2.26
C LEU A 581 4.47 35.19 -3.68
N GLU A 582 5.56 35.95 -3.90
CA GLU A 582 6.16 36.09 -5.22
C GLU A 582 6.77 34.78 -5.75
N PRO A 583 7.52 33.99 -4.96
CA PRO A 583 7.95 32.66 -5.39
C PRO A 583 6.80 31.71 -5.72
N PHE A 584 5.70 31.76 -4.96
CA PHE A 584 4.54 30.92 -5.24
C PHE A 584 3.83 31.33 -6.54
N LYS A 585 3.68 32.64 -6.81
CA LYS A 585 3.17 33.13 -8.11
C LYS A 585 4.06 32.70 -9.27
N ALA A 586 5.38 32.79 -9.11
CA ALA A 586 6.33 32.33 -10.12
C ALA A 586 6.18 30.83 -10.40
N LEU A 587 5.98 30.01 -9.35
CA LEU A 587 5.68 28.59 -9.49
C LEU A 587 4.37 28.35 -10.23
N LEU A 588 3.27 29.03 -9.88
CA LEU A 588 1.99 28.90 -10.57
C LEU A 588 2.10 29.28 -12.06
N SER A 589 2.85 30.34 -12.39
CA SER A 589 3.13 30.71 -13.79
C SER A 589 3.88 29.60 -14.51
N LYS A 590 4.97 29.08 -13.91
CA LYS A 590 5.75 27.96 -14.45
C LYS A 590 4.86 26.75 -14.74
N LEU A 591 3.97 26.38 -13.82
CA LEU A 591 3.06 25.24 -13.96
C LEU A 591 2.02 25.43 -15.08
N ASN A 592 1.57 26.65 -15.33
CA ASN A 592 0.62 26.96 -16.40
C ASN A 592 1.28 27.09 -17.78
N ASP A 593 2.56 27.48 -17.83
CA ASP A 593 3.35 27.57 -19.06
C ASP A 593 3.86 26.19 -19.53
N ASP A 594 3.97 25.23 -18.61
CA ASP A 594 4.36 23.86 -18.92
C ASP A 594 3.26 23.12 -19.69
N LYS A 595 3.60 22.70 -20.92
CA LYS A 595 2.67 21.99 -21.83
C LYS A 595 2.42 20.53 -21.41
N THR A 596 3.18 20.01 -20.46
CA THR A 596 3.10 18.63 -19.98
C THR A 596 2.21 18.49 -18.75
N THR A 597 1.96 19.57 -18.01
CA THR A 597 1.03 19.63 -16.88
C THR A 597 -0.28 20.31 -17.26
N PRO A 598 -1.44 19.86 -16.73
CA PRO A 598 -2.68 20.60 -16.92
C PRO A 598 -2.59 21.98 -16.25
N PRO A 599 -3.26 23.03 -16.77
CA PRO A 599 -3.36 24.31 -16.10
C PRO A 599 -3.92 24.17 -14.69
N VAL A 600 -3.36 24.91 -13.75
CA VAL A 600 -3.83 24.99 -12.37
C VAL A 600 -5.30 25.37 -12.38
N SER A 601 -6.13 24.54 -11.74
CA SER A 601 -7.59 24.68 -11.73
C SER A 601 -8.16 25.01 -10.36
N CYS A 602 -7.42 24.73 -9.28
CA CYS A 602 -7.74 25.10 -7.91
C CYS A 602 -6.49 25.05 -7.02
N ILE A 603 -6.56 25.71 -5.87
CA ILE A 603 -5.52 25.68 -4.82
C ILE A 603 -6.12 25.09 -3.54
N VAL A 604 -5.36 24.25 -2.85
CA VAL A 604 -5.67 23.75 -1.51
C VAL A 604 -4.50 24.12 -0.60
N SER A 605 -4.66 25.18 0.18
CA SER A 605 -3.59 25.74 1.00
C SER A 605 -3.86 25.49 2.47
N ASP A 606 -2.80 25.43 3.28
CA ASP A 606 -2.93 25.40 4.73
C ASP A 606 -3.61 26.68 5.24
N GLY A 607 -4.41 26.56 6.30
CA GLY A 607 -5.16 27.68 6.89
C GLY A 607 -4.28 28.84 7.35
N VAL A 608 -3.00 28.60 7.66
CA VAL A 608 -2.03 29.63 8.08
C VAL A 608 -1.07 30.09 6.96
N MET A 609 -1.40 29.77 5.70
CA MET A 609 -0.63 30.17 4.52
C MET A 609 -1.44 31.13 3.63
N SER A 610 -2.19 32.07 4.24
CA SER A 610 -3.20 32.89 3.55
C SER A 610 -2.68 33.78 2.41
N PHE A 611 -1.36 33.97 2.26
CA PHE A 611 -0.79 34.63 1.09
C PHE A 611 -1.20 33.96 -0.24
N THR A 612 -1.52 32.67 -0.21
CA THR A 612 -1.97 31.91 -1.39
C THR A 612 -3.30 32.43 -1.93
N LEU A 613 -4.16 33.05 -1.10
CA LEU A 613 -5.42 33.67 -1.50
C LEU A 613 -5.23 34.79 -2.51
N ASP A 614 -4.18 35.60 -2.34
CA ASP A 614 -3.86 36.67 -3.27
C ASP A 614 -3.39 36.09 -4.62
N ALA A 615 -2.63 34.99 -4.60
CA ALA A 615 -2.21 34.28 -5.81
C ALA A 615 -3.38 33.58 -6.52
N ALA A 616 -4.31 32.95 -5.77
CA ALA A 616 -5.51 32.33 -6.33
C ALA A 616 -6.44 33.36 -6.98
N HIS A 617 -6.62 34.52 -6.34
CA HIS A 617 -7.40 35.63 -6.85
C HIS A 617 -6.81 36.19 -8.15
N GLU A 618 -5.49 36.39 -8.20
CA GLU A 618 -4.79 36.85 -9.41
C GLU A 618 -4.89 35.84 -10.56
N LEU A 619 -4.81 34.54 -10.26
CA LEU A 619 -4.93 33.46 -11.24
C LEU A 619 -6.39 33.17 -11.65
N GLY A 620 -7.37 33.63 -10.88
CA GLY A 620 -8.80 33.40 -11.14
C GLY A 620 -9.28 31.98 -10.87
N VAL A 621 -8.66 31.26 -9.93
CA VAL A 621 -9.02 29.87 -9.56
C VAL A 621 -9.59 29.79 -8.13
N PRO A 622 -10.50 28.84 -7.83
CA PRO A 622 -10.99 28.65 -6.47
C PRO A 622 -9.88 28.13 -5.55
N GLU A 623 -9.90 28.60 -4.30
CA GLU A 623 -9.01 28.14 -3.24
C GLU A 623 -9.79 27.67 -2.01
N ALA A 624 -9.46 26.48 -1.52
CA ALA A 624 -9.94 25.98 -0.25
C ALA A 624 -8.81 25.97 0.78
N LEU A 625 -9.07 26.52 1.98
CA LEU A 625 -8.12 26.50 3.08
C LEU A 625 -8.35 25.26 3.94
N PHE A 626 -7.30 24.47 4.11
CA PHE A 626 -7.29 23.31 4.98
C PHE A 626 -6.69 23.65 6.34
N TRP A 627 -7.56 23.73 7.34
CA TRP A 627 -7.17 23.93 8.72
C TRP A 627 -6.88 22.57 9.36
N THR A 628 -5.62 22.37 9.72
CA THR A 628 -5.08 21.11 10.25
C THR A 628 -5.30 20.95 11.76
N THR A 629 -5.86 21.98 12.40
CA THR A 629 -6.32 21.99 13.79
C THR A 629 -7.67 21.26 13.94
N SER A 630 -8.11 21.07 15.18
CA SER A 630 -9.51 20.73 15.48
C SER A 630 -10.46 21.84 15.05
N ALA A 631 -11.75 21.54 14.91
CA ALA A 631 -12.74 22.58 14.67
C ALA A 631 -12.84 23.51 15.88
N CYS A 632 -12.76 22.96 17.11
CA CYS A 632 -12.80 23.78 18.32
C CYS A 632 -11.57 24.69 18.46
N GLY A 633 -10.38 24.22 18.04
CA GLY A 633 -9.18 25.05 17.97
C GLY A 633 -9.30 26.20 16.97
N LEU A 634 -9.80 25.93 15.76
CA LEU A 634 -10.06 26.97 14.77
C LEU A 634 -11.08 28.00 15.27
N LEU A 635 -12.19 27.54 15.87
CA LEU A 635 -13.20 28.44 16.42
C LEU A 635 -12.59 29.33 17.50
N ALA A 636 -11.75 28.77 18.37
CA ALA A 636 -11.06 29.54 19.39
C ALA A 636 -10.14 30.62 18.81
N TYR A 637 -9.36 30.30 17.77
CA TYR A 637 -8.53 31.28 17.07
C TYR A 637 -9.36 32.36 16.37
N ALA A 638 -10.48 31.99 15.72
CA ALA A 638 -11.38 32.92 15.03
C ALA A 638 -11.96 34.00 15.96
N HIS A 639 -12.04 33.69 17.26
CA HIS A 639 -12.52 34.61 18.29
C HIS A 639 -11.42 35.40 19.00
N TYR A 640 -10.15 35.28 18.59
CA TYR A 640 -9.06 36.13 19.12
C TYR A 640 -9.35 37.61 18.92
N THR A 641 -9.90 38.01 17.76
CA THR A 641 -10.30 39.40 17.50
C THR A 641 -11.38 39.87 18.48
N THR A 642 -12.34 39.01 18.83
CA THR A 642 -13.39 39.31 19.81
C THR A 642 -12.84 39.42 21.23
N LEU A 643 -11.94 38.52 21.62
CA LEU A 643 -11.24 38.57 22.90
C LEU A 643 -10.37 39.83 23.03
N TRP A 644 -9.73 40.24 21.93
CA TRP A 644 -8.96 41.46 21.87
C TRP A 644 -9.85 42.69 22.06
N GLN A 645 -10.95 42.78 21.30
CA GLN A 645 -11.91 43.89 21.37
C GLN A 645 -12.56 44.03 22.75
N ASN A 646 -12.79 42.91 23.44
CA ASN A 646 -13.36 42.89 24.79
C ASN A 646 -12.31 43.11 25.89
N GLY A 647 -11.03 43.31 25.53
CA GLY A 647 -9.94 43.59 26.47
C GLY A 647 -9.50 42.38 27.30
N SER A 648 -9.76 41.17 26.82
CA SER A 648 -9.32 39.92 27.46
C SER A 648 -7.90 39.54 27.06
N ILE A 649 -7.46 39.94 25.86
CA ILE A 649 -6.10 39.72 25.35
C ILE A 649 -5.59 40.98 24.61
N PRO A 650 -4.28 41.25 24.55
CA PRO A 650 -3.21 40.54 25.29
C PRO A 650 -3.40 40.72 26.80
N LEU A 651 -2.72 39.88 27.58
CA LEU A 651 -2.76 39.93 29.05
C LEU A 651 -2.19 41.26 29.55
N LYS A 652 -2.67 41.74 30.71
CA LYS A 652 -2.25 43.06 31.22
C LYS A 652 -0.83 43.05 31.74
N ASP A 653 -0.48 42.01 32.48
CA ASP A 653 0.87 41.80 33.01
C ASP A 653 1.15 40.30 33.21
N SER A 654 2.42 39.95 33.46
CA SER A 654 2.85 38.57 33.64
C SER A 654 2.22 37.87 34.85
N GLY A 655 1.67 38.63 35.80
CA GLY A 655 0.92 38.10 36.94
C GLY A 655 -0.34 37.37 36.51
N ASP A 656 -0.97 37.76 35.41
CA ASP A 656 -2.18 37.11 34.86
C ASP A 656 -1.96 35.63 34.50
N LEU A 657 -0.71 35.22 34.29
CA LEU A 657 -0.35 33.81 34.05
C LEU A 657 -0.43 32.94 35.32
N THR A 658 -0.42 33.53 36.50
CA THR A 658 -0.28 32.81 37.79
C THR A 658 -1.31 33.20 38.84
N ASN A 659 -2.01 34.32 38.68
CA ASN A 659 -2.97 34.86 39.64
C ASN A 659 -4.40 34.29 39.52
N GLY A 660 -4.61 33.31 38.63
CA GLY A 660 -5.92 32.72 38.34
C GLY A 660 -6.74 33.46 37.28
N TYR A 661 -6.22 34.52 36.64
CA TYR A 661 -6.92 35.22 35.57
C TYR A 661 -7.28 34.30 34.40
N LEU A 662 -6.40 33.34 34.06
CA LEU A 662 -6.68 32.36 33.03
C LEU A 662 -7.85 31.41 33.36
N ASP A 663 -8.34 31.36 34.60
CA ASP A 663 -9.58 30.63 34.96
C ASP A 663 -10.86 31.38 34.56
N THR A 664 -10.75 32.59 33.99
CA THR A 664 -11.89 33.35 33.49
C THR A 664 -12.60 32.58 32.36
N ILE A 665 -13.91 32.40 32.51
CA ILE A 665 -14.75 31.70 31.53
C ILE A 665 -14.92 32.58 30.28
N VAL A 666 -14.79 31.96 29.10
CA VAL A 666 -14.97 32.60 27.80
C VAL A 666 -16.43 32.51 27.37
N ASP A 667 -17.27 33.39 27.91
CA ASP A 667 -18.73 33.38 27.65
C ASP A 667 -19.12 33.95 26.28
N CYS A 668 -18.19 34.56 25.56
CA CYS A 668 -18.45 35.18 24.26
C CYS A 668 -18.50 34.20 23.08
N ILE A 669 -18.24 32.90 23.30
CA ILE A 669 -18.24 31.85 22.28
C ILE A 669 -19.29 30.78 22.65
N PRO A 670 -20.53 30.86 22.13
CA PRO A 670 -21.62 29.97 22.53
C PRO A 670 -21.32 28.47 22.38
N ALA A 671 -20.65 28.05 21.30
CA ALA A 671 -20.32 26.64 21.07
C ALA A 671 -19.18 26.10 21.99
N MET A 672 -18.50 26.95 22.76
CA MET A 672 -17.40 26.58 23.67
C MET A 672 -17.80 26.79 25.15
N LYS A 673 -19.01 26.35 25.51
CA LYS A 673 -19.54 26.56 26.86
C LYS A 673 -18.67 25.92 27.95
N GLY A 674 -18.24 26.73 28.91
CA GLY A 674 -17.46 26.29 30.08
C GLY A 674 -15.95 26.23 29.85
N VAL A 675 -15.47 26.66 28.69
CA VAL A 675 -14.06 26.85 28.38
C VAL A 675 -13.55 28.12 29.06
N CYS A 676 -12.41 28.04 29.73
CA CYS A 676 -11.71 29.18 30.34
C CYS A 676 -10.56 29.67 29.44
N LEU A 677 -10.02 30.86 29.71
CA LEU A 677 -8.86 31.41 28.99
C LEU A 677 -7.64 30.48 29.03
N LYS A 678 -7.48 29.65 30.06
CA LYS A 678 -6.43 28.61 30.13
C LYS A 678 -6.65 27.48 29.13
N ASP A 679 -7.89 27.17 28.78
CA ASP A 679 -8.23 26.08 27.86
C ASP A 679 -8.25 26.56 26.40
N MET A 680 -8.23 27.87 26.18
CA MET A 680 -8.05 28.49 24.86
C MET A 680 -6.61 28.31 24.37
N PRO A 681 -6.35 28.46 23.05
CA PRO A 681 -5.03 28.20 22.51
C PRO A 681 -3.94 29.09 23.12
N SER A 682 -2.78 28.51 23.42
CA SER A 682 -1.79 29.13 24.31
C SER A 682 -1.17 30.44 23.79
N PHE A 683 -1.24 30.72 22.49
CA PHE A 683 -0.64 31.93 21.89
C PHE A 683 -1.31 33.24 22.33
N LEU A 684 -2.48 33.17 22.96
CA LEU A 684 -3.09 34.34 23.59
C LEU A 684 -2.40 34.76 24.90
N ARG A 685 -1.55 33.90 25.47
CA ARG A 685 -0.91 34.08 26.79
C ARG A 685 0.32 34.99 26.71
N THR A 686 0.15 36.14 26.08
CA THR A 686 1.20 37.14 25.88
C THR A 686 0.74 38.48 26.44
N THR A 687 1.67 39.26 26.97
CA THR A 687 1.43 40.67 27.37
C THR A 687 1.80 41.64 26.26
N ASP A 688 2.42 41.15 25.19
CA ASP A 688 2.90 41.97 24.09
C ASP A 688 1.78 42.11 23.02
N PRO A 689 1.24 43.32 22.80
CA PRO A 689 0.27 43.53 21.72
C PRO A 689 0.89 43.31 20.33
N ASP A 690 2.21 43.42 20.18
CA ASP A 690 2.93 43.18 18.93
C ASP A 690 3.46 41.74 18.84
N ASP A 691 2.98 40.83 19.72
CA ASP A 691 3.36 39.42 19.71
C ASP A 691 3.12 38.80 18.33
N ILE A 692 4.17 38.17 17.81
CA ILE A 692 4.19 37.64 16.44
C ILE A 692 3.09 36.58 16.26
N MET A 693 2.94 35.65 17.21
CA MET A 693 2.04 34.51 17.06
C MET A 693 0.58 34.93 17.22
N LEU A 694 0.29 35.81 18.18
CA LEU A 694 -1.05 36.36 18.37
C LEU A 694 -1.52 37.11 17.12
N ASN A 695 -0.73 38.05 16.62
CA ASN A 695 -1.08 38.86 15.46
C ASN A 695 -1.14 38.03 14.17
N PHE A 696 -0.24 37.06 14.00
CA PHE A 696 -0.26 36.14 12.88
C PHE A 696 -1.58 35.37 12.84
N LEU A 697 -2.01 34.75 13.93
CA LEU A 697 -3.25 33.96 13.97
C LEU A 697 -4.51 34.79 13.77
N ILE A 698 -4.56 36.01 14.32
CA ILE A 698 -5.65 36.97 14.04
C ILE A 698 -5.72 37.24 12.53
N ARG A 699 -4.58 37.54 11.91
CA ARG A 699 -4.53 37.83 10.47
C ARG A 699 -4.94 36.62 9.63
N GLU A 700 -4.45 35.42 9.92
CA GLU A 700 -4.76 34.21 9.16
C GLU A 700 -6.25 33.84 9.28
N THR A 701 -6.81 33.89 10.49
CA THR A 701 -8.23 33.58 10.72
C THR A 701 -9.18 34.61 10.12
N ASP A 702 -8.82 35.90 10.10
CA ASP A 702 -9.59 36.92 9.39
C ASP A 702 -9.44 36.79 7.87
N GLY A 703 -8.24 36.49 7.39
CA GLY A 703 -7.95 36.22 5.98
C GLY A 703 -8.74 35.05 5.42
N ALA A 704 -8.97 34.01 6.23
CA ALA A 704 -9.72 32.81 5.83
C ALA A 704 -11.17 33.08 5.38
N LYS A 705 -11.76 34.23 5.73
CA LYS A 705 -13.07 34.67 5.23
C LYS A 705 -13.10 34.89 3.71
N LYS A 706 -11.94 35.07 3.06
CA LYS A 706 -11.82 35.24 1.61
C LYS A 706 -11.75 33.90 0.85
N ALA A 707 -11.57 32.78 1.53
CA ALA A 707 -11.44 31.47 0.89
C ALA A 707 -12.75 31.03 0.22
N SER A 708 -12.67 30.17 -0.79
CA SER A 708 -13.86 29.56 -1.40
C SER A 708 -14.50 28.50 -0.50
N ALA A 709 -13.71 27.87 0.38
CA ALA A 709 -14.16 26.91 1.37
C ALA A 709 -13.14 26.73 2.50
N ILE A 710 -13.63 26.27 3.65
CA ILE A 710 -12.82 25.81 4.78
C ILE A 710 -12.92 24.29 4.87
N ILE A 711 -11.78 23.61 5.00
CA ILE A 711 -11.68 22.17 5.14
C ILE A 711 -11.18 21.86 6.55
N LEU A 712 -11.80 20.88 7.22
CA LEU A 712 -11.43 20.41 8.56
C LEU A 712 -11.31 18.89 8.60
N ASN A 713 -10.24 18.39 9.23
CA ASN A 713 -10.03 16.96 9.49
C ASN A 713 -10.81 16.52 10.73
N THR A 714 -12.14 16.57 10.65
CA THR A 714 -13.08 16.14 11.69
C THR A 714 -14.35 15.60 11.05
N PHE A 715 -15.30 15.11 11.84
CA PHE A 715 -16.60 14.65 11.36
C PHE A 715 -17.75 15.25 12.17
N GLN A 716 -18.93 15.36 11.55
CA GLN A 716 -20.07 16.10 12.08
C GLN A 716 -20.48 15.68 13.50
N ASP A 717 -20.47 14.38 13.80
CA ASP A 717 -20.93 13.88 15.08
C ASP A 717 -19.98 14.21 16.25
N LEU A 718 -18.71 14.53 15.99
CA LEU A 718 -17.71 14.80 17.02
C LEU A 718 -17.73 16.26 17.50
N GLU A 719 -17.95 17.20 16.57
CA GLU A 719 -17.83 18.65 16.81
C GLU A 719 -19.02 19.44 16.23
N HIS A 720 -20.24 18.88 16.36
CA HIS A 720 -21.47 19.41 15.71
C HIS A 720 -21.71 20.92 15.95
N ASP A 721 -21.77 21.35 17.22
CA ASP A 721 -22.09 22.73 17.57
C ASP A 721 -21.02 23.71 17.09
N VAL A 722 -19.75 23.30 17.20
CA VAL A 722 -18.59 24.07 16.74
C VAL A 722 -18.59 24.22 15.22
N LEU A 723 -18.85 23.15 14.47
CA LEU A 723 -18.95 23.19 13.01
C LEU A 723 -20.10 24.08 12.53
N ASN A 724 -21.22 24.09 13.26
CA ASN A 724 -22.34 24.97 12.97
C ASN A 724 -21.98 26.45 13.19
N GLU A 725 -21.29 26.78 14.28
CA GLU A 725 -20.85 28.16 14.54
C GLU A 725 -19.80 28.62 13.52
N LEU A 726 -18.81 27.77 13.19
CA LEU A 726 -17.84 28.05 12.13
C LEU A 726 -18.51 28.32 10.77
N SER A 727 -19.59 27.61 10.46
CA SER A 727 -20.37 27.83 9.22
C SER A 727 -21.09 29.18 9.17
N SER A 728 -21.19 29.89 10.30
CA SER A 728 -21.71 31.25 10.36
C SER A 728 -20.62 32.33 10.22
N ILE A 729 -19.37 31.97 10.53
CA ILE A 729 -18.19 32.87 10.46
C ILE A 729 -17.55 32.80 9.07
N TYR A 730 -17.44 31.59 8.53
CA TYR A 730 -16.70 31.31 7.31
C TYR A 730 -17.61 30.89 6.13
N PRO A 731 -17.11 31.03 4.89
CA PRO A 731 -17.69 30.37 3.72
C PRO A 731 -17.76 28.85 3.89
N SER A 732 -18.37 28.14 2.93
CA SER A 732 -18.66 26.69 2.99
C SER A 732 -17.62 25.87 3.77
N VAL A 733 -18.03 25.34 4.93
CA VAL A 733 -17.20 24.52 5.83
C VAL A 733 -17.44 23.04 5.55
N TYR A 734 -16.36 22.28 5.34
CA TYR A 734 -16.40 20.86 5.03
C TYR A 734 -15.62 20.05 6.07
N SER A 735 -16.34 19.25 6.85
CA SER A 735 -15.77 18.22 7.73
C SER A 735 -15.52 16.94 6.93
N ILE A 736 -14.25 16.62 6.70
CA ILE A 736 -13.81 15.53 5.82
C ILE A 736 -12.98 14.45 6.51
N GLY A 737 -12.87 14.50 7.84
CA GLY A 737 -12.09 13.55 8.64
C GLY A 737 -12.91 12.36 9.14
N PRO A 738 -12.28 11.34 9.74
CA PRO A 738 -10.84 11.23 9.96
C PRO A 738 -10.07 10.88 8.68
N LEU A 739 -9.19 11.79 8.25
CA LEU A 739 -8.45 11.67 6.99
C LEU A 739 -7.50 10.47 6.97
N HIS A 740 -6.94 10.04 8.10
CA HIS A 740 -6.06 8.88 8.14
C HIS A 740 -6.82 7.56 7.87
N ALA A 741 -8.04 7.42 8.39
CA ALA A 741 -8.88 6.25 8.11
C ALA A 741 -9.39 6.27 6.67
N ILE A 742 -9.79 7.45 6.17
CA ILE A 742 -10.22 7.63 4.78
C ILE A 742 -9.07 7.41 3.82
N ALA A 743 -7.90 7.98 4.09
CA ALA A 743 -6.70 7.77 3.28
C ALA A 743 -6.33 6.28 3.25
N THR A 744 -6.31 5.59 4.40
CA THR A 744 -6.06 4.13 4.44
C THR A 744 -7.02 3.33 3.55
N ARG A 745 -8.27 3.77 3.38
CA ARG A 745 -9.26 3.12 2.50
C ARG A 745 -9.15 3.54 1.02
N MET A 746 -8.79 4.80 0.75
CA MET A 746 -8.93 5.44 -0.56
C MET A 746 -7.61 5.72 -1.30
N VAL A 747 -6.48 5.71 -0.61
CA VAL A 747 -5.22 6.25 -1.13
C VAL A 747 -4.35 5.14 -1.69
N GLU A 748 -4.05 5.31 -2.98
CA GLU A 748 -3.26 4.45 -3.86
C GLU A 748 -1.83 4.12 -3.39
N ASN A 749 -1.33 2.92 -3.75
CA ASN A 749 -0.01 2.41 -3.36
C ASN A 749 1.14 3.32 -3.82
N ASP A 750 1.00 4.00 -4.95
CA ASP A 750 2.07 4.86 -5.48
C ASP A 750 2.15 6.23 -4.81
N THR A 751 1.14 6.65 -4.04
CA THR A 751 1.29 7.78 -3.13
C THR A 751 1.49 7.33 -1.68
N HIS A 752 1.22 6.06 -1.35
CA HIS A 752 1.53 5.47 -0.04
C HIS A 752 3.05 5.47 0.28
N LEU A 753 3.91 5.45 -0.75
CA LEU A 753 5.37 5.66 -0.63
C LEU A 753 5.76 7.11 -0.30
N LEU A 754 4.87 8.08 -0.54
CA LEU A 754 5.08 9.47 -0.16
C LEU A 754 4.91 9.58 1.36
N GLY A 755 5.98 9.27 2.08
CA GLY A 755 6.08 9.52 3.50
C GLY A 755 6.15 11.03 3.75
N SER A 756 5.35 11.51 4.69
CA SER A 756 5.37 12.90 5.16
C SER A 756 6.13 13.07 6.48
N SER A 757 6.60 11.97 7.07
CA SER A 757 7.31 12.03 8.35
C SER A 757 8.68 12.67 8.17
N LEU A 758 8.92 13.76 8.90
CA LEU A 758 10.24 14.39 8.96
C LEU A 758 11.21 13.58 9.84
N TRP A 759 10.71 12.57 10.55
CA TRP A 759 11.47 11.64 11.38
C TRP A 759 11.51 10.23 10.78
N LYS A 760 12.65 9.54 10.94
CA LYS A 760 12.83 8.15 10.49
C LYS A 760 12.07 7.20 11.42
N GLU A 761 11.11 6.47 10.86
CA GLU A 761 10.30 5.50 11.61
C GLU A 761 11.05 4.20 11.89
N ASP A 762 11.00 3.77 13.14
CA ASP A 762 11.37 2.44 13.62
C ASP A 762 10.14 1.52 13.57
N LYS A 763 10.24 0.45 12.79
CA LYS A 763 9.14 -0.51 12.58
C LYS A 763 9.23 -1.71 13.53
N ASP A 764 10.37 -1.89 14.21
CA ASP A 764 10.61 -3.03 15.10
C ASP A 764 9.69 -3.02 16.32
N CYS A 765 9.16 -1.83 16.67
CA CYS A 765 8.16 -1.70 17.72
C CYS A 765 6.90 -2.54 17.47
N MET A 766 6.56 -2.84 16.22
CA MET A 766 5.39 -3.66 15.87
C MET A 766 5.57 -5.12 16.31
N HIS A 767 6.74 -5.72 16.06
CA HIS A 767 7.05 -7.09 16.49
C HIS A 767 7.01 -7.22 18.02
N TRP A 768 7.46 -6.18 18.73
CA TRP A 768 7.35 -6.16 20.18
C TRP A 768 5.89 -6.09 20.65
N LEU A 769 5.04 -5.30 19.97
CA LEU A 769 3.61 -5.20 20.28
C LEU A 769 2.86 -6.51 20.01
N ASP A 770 3.23 -7.27 18.98
CA ASP A 770 2.64 -8.58 18.65
C ASP A 770 2.82 -9.61 19.78
N SER A 771 3.88 -9.46 20.58
CA SER A 771 4.15 -10.31 21.75
C SER A 771 3.31 -9.96 22.99
N LYS A 772 2.51 -8.89 22.94
CA LYS A 772 1.77 -8.37 24.10
C LYS A 772 0.28 -8.69 24.04
N GLU A 773 -0.28 -8.94 25.21
CA GLU A 773 -1.72 -9.16 25.39
C GLU A 773 -2.54 -7.95 24.94
N ALA A 774 -3.79 -8.20 24.55
CA ALA A 774 -4.70 -7.13 24.13
C ALA A 774 -4.92 -6.08 25.23
N ASN A 775 -4.96 -4.79 24.87
CA ASN A 775 -5.13 -3.65 25.78
C ASN A 775 -4.13 -3.59 26.96
N SER A 776 -2.93 -4.15 26.83
CA SER A 776 -1.94 -4.23 27.91
C SER A 776 -0.84 -3.16 27.87
N VAL A 777 -0.73 -2.38 26.78
CA VAL A 777 0.38 -1.45 26.54
C VAL A 777 -0.08 0.01 26.57
N VAL A 778 0.65 0.87 27.27
CA VAL A 778 0.53 2.33 27.19
C VAL A 778 1.47 2.86 26.12
N TYR A 779 0.92 3.50 25.08
CA TYR A 779 1.71 4.22 24.10
C TYR A 779 1.99 5.65 24.60
N VAL A 780 3.21 6.15 24.43
CA VAL A 780 3.63 7.49 24.89
C VAL A 780 4.30 8.25 23.74
N ASN A 781 3.70 9.38 23.33
CA ASN A 781 4.28 10.27 22.33
C ASN A 781 3.80 11.73 22.47
N PHE A 782 4.75 12.67 22.56
CA PHE A 782 4.48 14.10 22.74
C PHE A 782 4.61 14.92 21.46
N GLY A 783 4.32 14.32 20.30
CA GLY A 783 4.28 15.03 19.00
C GLY A 783 5.65 15.26 18.39
N SER A 784 5.76 16.11 17.37
CA SER A 784 6.99 16.28 16.60
C SER A 784 7.87 17.47 17.00
N ILE A 785 7.36 18.40 17.84
CA ILE A 785 8.01 19.70 18.13
C ILE A 785 7.99 20.13 19.60
N THR A 786 7.30 19.42 20.49
CA THR A 786 7.33 19.66 21.95
C THR A 786 8.75 19.53 22.51
N VAL A 787 9.13 20.36 23.46
CA VAL A 787 10.42 20.21 24.15
C VAL A 787 10.15 20.20 25.65
N MET A 788 10.69 19.21 26.34
CA MET A 788 10.58 19.09 27.80
C MET A 788 11.91 19.40 28.48
N THR A 789 11.83 19.77 29.75
CA THR A 789 13.02 19.92 30.59
C THR A 789 13.56 18.55 31.02
N PRO A 790 14.86 18.45 31.37
CA PRO A 790 15.40 17.23 31.96
C PRO A 790 14.63 16.76 33.20
N HIS A 791 14.12 17.70 34.00
CA HIS A 791 13.27 17.40 35.16
C HIS A 791 11.97 16.70 34.75
N GLN A 792 11.25 17.24 33.78
CA GLN A 792 10.00 16.64 33.28
C GLN A 792 10.24 15.24 32.69
N LEU A 793 11.35 15.02 31.97
CA LEU A 793 11.73 13.70 31.47
C LEU A 793 11.87 12.69 32.62
N VAL A 794 12.55 13.07 33.70
CA VAL A 794 12.74 12.22 34.89
C VAL A 794 11.40 11.91 35.57
N GLU A 795 10.51 12.89 35.70
CA GLU A 795 9.19 12.69 36.31
C GLU A 795 8.30 11.74 35.48
N PHE A 796 8.25 11.89 34.15
CA PHE A 796 7.55 10.94 33.28
C PHE A 796 8.14 9.53 33.37
N SER A 797 9.47 9.41 33.36
CA SER A 797 10.17 8.13 33.44
C SER A 797 9.80 7.36 34.71
N TRP A 798 9.93 8.01 35.87
CA TRP A 798 9.61 7.35 37.13
C TRP A 798 8.12 7.12 37.31
N GLY A 799 7.25 7.98 36.76
CA GLY A 799 5.81 7.74 36.79
C GLY A 799 5.41 6.50 36.00
N LEU A 800 5.95 6.33 34.80
CA LEU A 800 5.74 5.12 33.98
C LEU A 800 6.30 3.88 34.68
N ALA A 801 7.51 3.96 35.27
CA ALA A 801 8.07 2.86 36.03
C ALA A 801 7.18 2.50 37.24
N ASN A 802 6.78 3.45 38.06
CA ASN A 802 6.01 3.16 39.28
C ASN A 802 4.59 2.62 38.99
N SER A 803 4.02 2.94 37.83
CA SER A 803 2.70 2.43 37.40
C SER A 803 2.64 0.90 37.24
N ASN A 804 3.80 0.25 37.10
CA ASN A 804 3.97 -1.16 36.80
C ASN A 804 3.25 -1.64 35.51
N GLN A 805 2.91 -0.73 34.60
CA GLN A 805 2.31 -1.06 33.29
C GLN A 805 3.37 -1.27 32.21
N THR A 806 3.01 -2.03 31.17
CA THR A 806 3.83 -2.17 29.95
C THR A 806 3.68 -0.89 29.11
N PHE A 807 4.77 -0.36 28.56
CA PHE A 807 4.72 0.89 27.78
C PHE A 807 5.66 0.90 26.57
N LEU A 808 5.25 1.63 25.54
CA LEU A 808 6.06 1.99 24.37
C LEU A 808 6.20 3.51 24.35
N TRP A 809 7.43 4.03 24.45
CA TRP A 809 7.68 5.47 24.53
C TRP A 809 8.59 5.97 23.39
N VAL A 810 8.10 6.96 22.65
CA VAL A 810 8.84 7.71 21.63
C VAL A 810 9.70 8.81 22.27
N ILE A 811 11.03 8.69 22.16
CA ILE A 811 12.02 9.65 22.64
C ILE A 811 12.87 10.13 21.46
N ARG A 812 12.50 11.28 20.90
CA ARG A 812 13.25 11.91 19.79
C ARG A 812 14.51 12.64 20.29
N PRO A 813 15.54 12.81 19.44
CA PRO A 813 16.81 13.43 19.84
C PRO A 813 16.69 14.86 20.41
N ASP A 814 15.71 15.64 19.96
CA ASP A 814 15.46 17.03 20.37
C ASP A 814 14.31 17.16 21.41
N LEU A 815 13.88 16.04 22.02
CA LEU A 815 12.79 16.08 23.01
C LEU A 815 13.17 16.88 24.26
N VAL A 816 14.45 16.94 24.61
CA VAL A 816 14.94 17.54 25.86
C VAL A 816 15.87 18.69 25.55
N SER A 817 15.67 19.83 26.21
CA SER A 817 16.59 20.97 26.08
C SER A 817 17.99 20.65 26.62
N GLY A 818 19.02 20.75 25.77
CA GLY A 818 20.44 20.56 26.13
C GLY A 818 20.99 19.15 25.85
N ASP A 819 22.29 18.93 26.06
CA ASP A 819 23.03 17.71 25.67
C ASP A 819 22.68 16.43 26.48
N SER A 820 21.72 16.49 27.40
CA SER A 820 21.41 15.39 28.34
C SER A 820 20.05 14.76 28.04
N SER A 821 19.96 14.02 26.93
CA SER A 821 18.83 13.14 26.60
C SER A 821 18.92 11.76 27.27
N MET A 822 19.92 11.53 28.14
CA MET A 822 20.11 10.23 28.78
C MET A 822 19.11 10.02 29.92
N LEU A 823 18.24 9.04 29.73
CA LEU A 823 17.41 8.50 30.80
C LEU A 823 18.27 7.89 31.92
N PRO A 824 17.81 7.92 33.19
CA PRO A 824 18.53 7.28 34.28
C PRO A 824 18.75 5.78 34.02
N SER A 825 19.96 5.27 34.28
CA SER A 825 20.27 3.84 34.09
C SER A 825 19.38 2.93 34.93
N GLU A 826 19.00 3.40 36.13
CA GLU A 826 18.11 2.71 37.06
C GLU A 826 16.70 2.57 36.48
N PHE A 827 16.24 3.54 35.69
CA PHE A 827 14.95 3.46 35.01
C PHE A 827 14.97 2.39 33.91
N LEU A 828 16.04 2.34 33.11
CA LEU A 828 16.21 1.34 32.05
C LEU A 828 16.26 -0.08 32.62
N GLU A 829 16.99 -0.26 33.73
CA GLU A 829 17.05 -1.55 34.42
C GLU A 829 15.68 -1.95 35.01
N ALA A 830 15.01 -1.02 35.70
CA ALA A 830 13.71 -1.27 36.32
C ALA A 830 12.57 -1.57 35.33
N THR A 831 12.73 -1.20 34.05
CA THR A 831 11.69 -1.33 33.02
C THR A 831 12.06 -2.30 31.90
N ARG A 832 13.24 -2.93 31.95
CA ARG A 832 13.82 -3.76 30.86
C ARG A 832 12.86 -4.77 30.22
N GLU A 833 11.98 -5.40 30.99
CA GLU A 833 11.10 -6.47 30.50
C GLU A 833 9.72 -5.96 30.01
N ARG A 834 9.39 -4.69 30.26
CA ARG A 834 8.05 -4.12 30.06
C ARG A 834 8.01 -2.73 29.42
N GLY A 835 9.16 -2.10 29.23
CA GLY A 835 9.30 -0.84 28.48
C GLY A 835 10.00 -1.07 27.16
N LEU A 836 9.49 -0.46 26.09
CA LEU A 836 10.20 -0.28 24.83
C LEU A 836 10.39 1.21 24.55
N LEU A 837 11.63 1.61 24.26
CA LEU A 837 11.98 2.97 23.90
C LEU A 837 12.37 3.00 22.42
N THR A 838 11.84 3.96 21.67
CA THR A 838 12.14 4.14 20.25
C THR A 838 12.27 5.62 19.91
N SER A 839 13.01 5.97 18.86
CA SER A 839 13.17 7.38 18.45
C SER A 839 11.94 7.95 17.77
N TRP A 840 11.25 7.13 16.97
CA TRP A 840 10.04 7.49 16.24
C TRP A 840 9.38 6.23 15.69
N CYS A 841 8.05 6.15 15.64
CA CYS A 841 7.34 4.94 15.20
C CYS A 841 6.16 5.29 14.28
N PRO A 842 5.64 4.32 13.49
CA PRO A 842 4.42 4.51 12.69
C PRO A 842 3.18 4.60 13.60
N GLN A 843 2.94 5.76 14.20
CA GLN A 843 1.94 5.98 15.26
C GLN A 843 0.54 5.46 14.90
N GLU A 844 0.07 5.67 13.66
CA GLU A 844 -1.24 5.18 13.22
C GLU A 844 -1.36 3.65 13.33
N LYS A 845 -0.28 2.92 13.03
CA LYS A 845 -0.23 1.45 13.17
C LYS A 845 -0.17 1.04 14.63
N VAL A 846 0.61 1.77 15.44
CA VAL A 846 0.72 1.53 16.88
C VAL A 846 -0.65 1.69 17.53
N LEU A 847 -1.34 2.82 17.32
CA LEU A 847 -2.66 3.07 17.92
C LEU A 847 -3.73 2.06 17.50
N ASN A 848 -3.66 1.52 16.28
CA ASN A 848 -4.55 0.46 15.81
C ASN A 848 -4.19 -0.95 16.29
N HIS A 849 -3.04 -1.12 16.94
CA HIS A 849 -2.58 -2.44 17.37
C HIS A 849 -3.42 -2.96 18.56
N PRO A 850 -3.88 -4.23 18.56
CA PRO A 850 -4.76 -4.77 19.61
C PRO A 850 -4.19 -4.69 21.02
N SER A 851 -2.86 -4.68 21.17
CA SER A 851 -2.20 -4.58 22.47
C SER A 851 -2.21 -3.18 23.09
N ILE A 852 -2.49 -2.11 22.32
CA ILE A 852 -2.56 -0.76 22.88
C ILE A 852 -3.81 -0.60 23.75
N GLY A 853 -3.56 -0.33 25.02
CA GLY A 853 -4.57 -0.06 26.03
C GLY A 853 -4.77 1.42 26.34
N GLY A 854 -3.83 2.29 26.01
CA GLY A 854 -3.97 3.71 26.33
C GLY A 854 -2.89 4.56 25.67
N PHE A 855 -3.15 5.86 25.55
CA PHE A 855 -2.24 6.79 24.87
C PHE A 855 -1.92 8.02 25.73
N LEU A 856 -0.67 8.17 26.15
CA LEU A 856 -0.15 9.37 26.78
C LEU A 856 0.37 10.33 25.70
N THR A 857 -0.28 11.50 25.56
CA THR A 857 -0.12 12.40 24.41
C THR A 857 -0.09 13.87 24.81
N HIS A 858 0.52 14.70 23.97
CA HIS A 858 0.45 16.17 24.05
C HIS A 858 -0.87 16.78 23.53
N SER A 859 -1.85 15.97 23.12
CA SER A 859 -3.14 16.41 22.60
C SER A 859 -3.11 17.22 21.30
N GLY A 860 -2.06 17.07 20.48
CA GLY A 860 -2.08 17.58 19.10
C GLY A 860 -3.16 16.92 18.24
N TRP A 861 -3.82 17.68 17.37
CA TRP A 861 -5.07 17.24 16.73
C TRP A 861 -4.97 15.94 15.94
N ASN A 862 -3.92 15.76 15.13
CA ASN A 862 -3.72 14.52 14.36
C ASN A 862 -3.68 13.28 15.28
N SER A 863 -2.92 13.36 16.38
CA SER A 863 -2.80 12.26 17.35
C SER A 863 -4.11 12.00 18.08
N THR A 864 -4.86 13.06 18.41
CA THR A 864 -6.18 12.99 19.03
C THR A 864 -7.18 12.26 18.14
N ILE A 865 -7.30 12.65 16.86
CA ILE A 865 -8.25 12.02 15.94
C ILE A 865 -7.86 10.58 15.56
N GLU A 866 -6.56 10.27 15.50
CA GLU A 866 -6.03 8.90 15.35
C GLU A 866 -6.41 8.00 16.53
N SER A 867 -6.28 8.50 17.76
CA SER A 867 -6.68 7.77 18.97
C SER A 867 -8.18 7.49 19.01
N ILE A 868 -8.98 8.51 18.68
CA ILE A 868 -10.45 8.41 18.56
C ILE A 868 -10.84 7.33 17.55
N SER A 869 -10.22 7.34 16.37
CA SER A 869 -10.54 6.40 15.28
C SER A 869 -10.03 4.99 15.58
N SER A 870 -9.02 4.85 16.44
CA SER A 870 -8.52 3.55 16.87
C SER A 870 -9.30 2.97 18.05
N GLY A 871 -10.06 3.79 18.78
CA GLY A 871 -10.81 3.40 19.97
C GLY A 871 -9.96 3.36 21.25
N VAL A 872 -8.90 4.19 21.30
CA VAL A 872 -7.93 4.23 22.39
C VAL A 872 -8.17 5.48 23.27
N PRO A 873 -8.33 5.33 24.60
CA PRO A 873 -8.45 6.46 25.52
C PRO A 873 -7.08 7.10 25.83
N MET A 874 -7.08 8.37 26.24
CA MET A 874 -5.89 9.21 26.33
C MET A 874 -5.62 9.75 27.74
N ILE A 875 -4.33 9.96 28.03
CA ILE A 875 -3.85 10.87 29.06
C ILE A 875 -3.17 12.04 28.34
N CYS A 876 -3.53 13.26 28.69
CA CYS A 876 -3.26 14.48 27.95
C CYS A 876 -2.27 15.37 28.71
N TRP A 877 -1.20 15.80 28.07
CA TRP A 877 -0.23 16.78 28.60
C TRP A 877 -0.03 17.92 27.57
N PRO A 878 -0.97 18.86 27.48
CA PRO A 878 -0.94 19.91 26.45
C PRO A 878 0.22 20.89 26.67
N PHE A 879 0.92 21.25 25.59
CA PHE A 879 2.13 22.08 25.64
C PHE A 879 1.90 23.50 25.07
N PHE A 880 1.50 23.66 23.80
CA PHE A 880 1.20 24.97 23.19
C PHE A 880 0.11 24.89 22.09
N ALA A 881 -0.19 26.02 21.44
CA ALA A 881 -1.19 26.14 20.40
C ALA A 881 -2.57 25.69 20.89
N GLU A 882 -3.35 24.98 20.09
CA GLU A 882 -4.70 24.54 20.41
C GLU A 882 -4.76 23.26 21.28
N GLN A 883 -3.61 22.77 21.74
CA GLN A 883 -3.52 21.52 22.51
C GLN A 883 -4.32 21.58 23.82
N GLN A 884 -4.36 22.74 24.48
CA GLN A 884 -5.18 22.95 25.67
C GLN A 884 -6.67 22.82 25.36
N THR A 885 -7.12 23.34 24.22
CA THR A 885 -8.50 23.22 23.78
C THR A 885 -8.85 21.77 23.47
N ASN A 886 -7.97 21.06 22.76
CA ASN A 886 -8.13 19.63 22.47
C ASN A 886 -8.17 18.77 23.75
N CYS A 887 -7.32 19.10 24.74
CA CYS A 887 -7.29 18.46 26.05
C CYS A 887 -8.63 18.63 26.76
N TRP A 888 -9.12 19.87 26.85
CA TRP A 888 -10.38 20.18 27.51
C TRP A 888 -11.55 19.43 26.88
N TYR A 889 -11.65 19.40 25.54
CA TYR A 889 -12.70 18.63 24.85
C TYR A 889 -12.57 17.12 25.10
N SER A 890 -11.35 16.57 25.09
CA SER A 890 -11.11 15.15 25.36
C SER A 890 -11.55 14.74 26.76
N CYS A 891 -11.29 15.58 27.76
CA CYS A 891 -11.64 15.35 29.16
C CYS A 891 -13.13 15.59 29.45
N ASN A 892 -13.71 16.68 28.91
CA ASN A 892 -15.01 17.19 29.36
C ASN A 892 -16.17 16.91 28.39
N GLN A 893 -15.91 16.80 27.08
CA GLN A 893 -16.95 16.62 26.06
C GLN A 893 -16.98 15.19 25.50
N TRP A 894 -15.82 14.64 25.16
CA TRP A 894 -15.73 13.34 24.50
C TRP A 894 -15.64 12.17 25.49
N GLY A 895 -15.23 12.42 26.74
CA GLY A 895 -15.16 11.40 27.80
C GLY A 895 -14.07 10.35 27.58
N ILE A 896 -12.97 10.74 26.93
CA ILE A 896 -11.87 9.86 26.54
C ILE A 896 -10.50 10.33 27.01
N GLY A 897 -10.41 11.46 27.73
CA GLY A 897 -9.16 12.06 28.21
C GLY A 897 -9.06 12.18 29.72
N MET A 898 -7.83 12.21 30.24
CA MET A 898 -7.49 12.71 31.57
C MET A 898 -6.28 13.63 31.46
N GLU A 899 -6.28 14.76 32.16
CA GLU A 899 -5.23 15.79 32.04
C GLU A 899 -4.09 15.60 33.05
N ILE A 900 -2.87 15.89 32.61
CA ILE A 900 -1.65 16.07 33.42
C ILE A 900 -1.36 17.56 33.50
N ASP A 901 -1.03 18.03 34.70
CA ASP A 901 -0.64 19.42 34.93
C ASP A 901 0.66 19.80 34.19
N SER A 902 0.83 21.09 33.90
CA SER A 902 2.06 21.59 33.27
C SER A 902 3.32 21.31 34.12
N ASP A 903 3.17 21.34 35.45
CA ASP A 903 4.20 20.93 36.41
C ASP A 903 4.05 19.44 36.76
N VAL A 904 4.43 18.61 35.79
CA VAL A 904 4.26 17.16 35.88
C VAL A 904 5.05 16.57 37.05
N SER A 905 4.41 15.71 37.84
CA SER A 905 5.06 14.88 38.85
C SER A 905 4.92 13.39 38.54
N ARG A 906 5.92 12.59 38.91
CA ARG A 906 5.92 11.14 38.74
C ARG A 906 4.74 10.45 39.41
N LYS A 907 4.28 11.02 40.53
CA LYS A 907 3.12 10.52 41.28
C LYS A 907 1.84 10.69 40.46
N GLN A 908 1.66 11.87 39.87
CA GLN A 908 0.50 12.14 39.01
C GLN A 908 0.50 11.22 37.78
N VAL A 909 1.66 11.06 37.12
CA VAL A 909 1.80 10.16 35.97
C VAL A 909 1.48 8.72 36.36
N GLU A 910 2.01 8.23 37.48
CA GLU A 910 1.72 6.89 38.01
C GLU A 910 0.21 6.67 38.23
N GLU A 911 -0.43 7.60 38.95
CA GLU A 911 -1.86 7.50 39.30
C GLU A 911 -2.74 7.50 38.05
N LEU A 912 -2.48 8.38 37.08
CA LEU A 912 -3.25 8.45 35.85
C LEU A 912 -3.06 7.23 34.96
N VAL A 913 -1.83 6.71 34.85
CA VAL A 913 -1.56 5.48 34.08
C VAL A 913 -2.26 4.28 34.71
N ARG A 914 -2.22 4.15 36.03
CA ARG A 914 -2.97 3.09 36.76
C ARG A 914 -4.48 3.25 36.55
N SER A 915 -5.00 4.48 36.62
CA SER A 915 -6.42 4.75 36.44
C SER A 915 -6.92 4.41 35.03
N LEU A 916 -6.11 4.69 34.00
CA LEU A 916 -6.44 4.39 32.61
C LEU A 916 -6.41 2.88 32.31
N MET A 917 -5.44 2.15 32.88
CA MET A 917 -5.15 0.76 32.49
C MET A 917 -5.85 -0.27 33.37
N VAL A 918 -6.04 0.01 34.66
CA VAL A 918 -6.47 -0.98 35.66
C VAL A 918 -7.85 -0.66 36.24
N GLU A 919 -8.13 0.61 36.51
CA GLU A 919 -9.34 1.03 37.22
C GLU A 919 -10.58 1.06 36.31
N ASP A 920 -11.77 1.09 36.93
CA ASP A 920 -13.04 1.08 36.20
C ASP A 920 -13.25 2.34 35.36
N LYS A 921 -12.70 3.48 35.79
CA LYS A 921 -12.69 4.73 35.02
C LYS A 921 -12.07 4.53 33.62
N GLY A 922 -10.91 3.87 33.55
CA GLY A 922 -10.26 3.54 32.28
C GLY A 922 -11.10 2.62 31.38
N LYS A 923 -11.83 1.66 31.96
CA LYS A 923 -12.75 0.79 31.21
C LYS A 923 -13.93 1.56 30.63
N GLU A 924 -14.47 2.54 31.36
CA GLU A 924 -15.53 3.42 30.87
C GLU A 924 -15.05 4.30 29.73
N MET A 925 -13.87 4.91 29.86
CA MET A 925 -13.25 5.70 28.80
C MET A 925 -13.01 4.86 27.54
N ARG A 926 -12.56 3.61 27.67
CA ARG A 926 -12.38 2.69 26.53
C ARG A 926 -13.69 2.35 25.84
N LYS A 927 -14.77 2.14 26.59
CA LYS A 927 -16.12 1.97 26.01
C LYS A 927 -16.53 3.20 25.21
N MET A 928 -16.28 4.40 25.76
CA MET A 928 -16.60 5.65 25.08
C MET A 928 -15.74 5.86 23.82
N ALA A 929 -14.45 5.55 23.88
CA ALA A 929 -13.55 5.59 22.72
C ALA A 929 -14.04 4.65 21.60
N MET A 930 -14.55 3.46 21.94
CA MET A 930 -15.15 2.54 20.97
C MET A 930 -16.46 3.05 20.37
N VAL A 931 -17.25 3.85 21.11
CA VAL A 931 -18.44 4.53 20.55
C VAL A 931 -18.01 5.55 19.50
N TRP A 932 -17.00 6.36 19.80
CA TRP A 932 -16.49 7.34 18.86
C TRP A 932 -15.84 6.72 17.64
N LYS A 933 -15.09 5.62 17.81
CA LYS A 933 -14.58 4.81 16.69
C LYS A 933 -15.68 4.40 15.71
N LYS A 934 -16.77 3.82 16.23
CA LYS A 934 -17.91 3.41 15.38
C LYS A 934 -18.56 4.59 14.66
N LYS A 935 -18.72 5.73 15.34
CA LYS A 935 -19.25 6.95 14.72
C LYS A 935 -18.33 7.48 13.61
N ALA A 936 -17.01 7.44 13.84
CA ALA A 936 -16.02 7.83 12.86
C ALA A 936 -16.08 6.92 11.62
N GLU A 937 -16.24 5.61 11.81
CA GLU A 937 -16.38 4.62 10.73
C GLU A 937 -17.65 4.82 9.88
N SER A 938 -18.75 5.25 10.50
CA SER A 938 -20.04 5.53 9.82
C SER A 938 -20.21 6.98 9.36
N SER A 939 -19.18 7.81 9.47
CA SER A 939 -19.27 9.25 9.16
C SER A 939 -19.54 9.51 7.67
N SER A 940 -20.23 10.62 7.38
CA SER A 940 -20.55 11.06 6.01
C SER A 940 -19.39 11.79 5.30
N SER A 941 -18.17 11.67 5.83
CA SER A 941 -17.01 12.45 5.40
C SER A 941 -16.63 12.22 3.93
N LEU A 942 -16.81 11.02 3.38
CA LEU A 942 -16.65 10.75 1.95
C LEU A 942 -17.61 11.58 1.09
N MET A 943 -18.87 11.72 1.52
CA MET A 943 -19.85 12.56 0.82
C MET A 943 -19.47 14.04 0.90
N ASN A 944 -18.90 14.48 2.03
CA ASN A 944 -18.43 15.86 2.19
C ASN A 944 -17.20 16.15 1.31
N ILE A 945 -16.29 15.18 1.13
CA ILE A 945 -15.19 15.28 0.15
C ILE A 945 -15.75 15.41 -1.27
N ASP A 946 -16.73 14.59 -1.64
CA ASP A 946 -17.37 14.69 -2.97
C ASP A 946 -18.10 16.02 -3.15
N LYS A 947 -18.74 16.56 -2.10
CA LYS A 947 -19.35 17.90 -2.15
C LYS A 947 -18.28 18.99 -2.31
N LEU A 948 -17.20 18.96 -1.54
CA LEU A 948 -16.09 19.90 -1.65
C LEU A 948 -15.54 19.92 -3.09
N ILE A 949 -15.28 18.73 -3.66
CA ILE A 949 -14.78 18.60 -5.03
C ILE A 949 -15.75 19.22 -6.03
N ASN A 950 -17.01 18.79 -6.01
CA ASN A 950 -18.00 19.18 -7.02
C ASN A 950 -18.48 20.63 -6.87
N GLN A 951 -18.58 21.13 -5.64
CA GLN A 951 -19.13 22.45 -5.35
C GLN A 951 -18.07 23.54 -5.27
N VAL A 952 -16.79 23.20 -5.11
CA VAL A 952 -15.71 24.18 -4.92
C VAL A 952 -14.58 23.92 -5.92
N LEU A 953 -13.87 22.81 -5.79
CA LEU A 953 -12.60 22.60 -6.50
C LEU A 953 -12.77 22.51 -8.02
N LEU A 954 -13.89 21.97 -8.52
CA LEU A 954 -14.15 21.87 -9.95
C LEU A 954 -14.77 23.12 -10.58
N LYS A 955 -15.14 24.16 -9.80
CA LYS A 955 -15.75 25.37 -10.36
C LYS A 955 -14.82 26.12 -11.32
N GLY A 956 -13.50 26.10 -11.08
CA GLY A 956 -12.49 26.71 -11.96
C GLY A 956 -12.38 26.06 -13.34
N SER A 957 -12.74 24.78 -13.46
CA SER A 957 -12.65 24.02 -14.72
C SER A 957 -13.67 24.44 -15.78
N CYS A 958 -14.68 25.24 -15.42
CA CYS A 958 -15.69 25.76 -16.34
C CYS A 958 -15.23 26.97 -17.16
N HIS A 959 -14.20 27.70 -16.71
CA HIS A 959 -13.73 28.92 -17.40
C HIS A 959 -12.68 28.67 -18.49
N LEU A 960 -12.10 27.47 -18.58
CA LEU A 960 -11.17 27.03 -19.65
C LEU A 960 -11.89 26.69 -20.98
N LYS A 961 -13.12 27.18 -21.17
CA LYS A 961 -13.99 26.86 -22.31
C LYS A 961 -14.06 27.93 -23.41
N ASN A 962 -13.31 29.03 -23.30
CA ASN A 962 -13.23 30.04 -24.35
C ASN A 962 -12.03 29.82 -25.28
#